data_AF-A0A2T2VJ69-F1
#
_entry.id   AF-A0A2T2VJ69-F1
#
_cell.length_a   1.000
_cell.length_b   1.000
_cell.length_c   1.000
_cell.angle_alpha   90.00
_cell.angle_beta   90.00
_cell.angle_gamma   90.00
#
_symmetry.space_group_name_H-M   'P 1'
#
loop_
_entity.id
_entity.type
_entity.pdbx_description
1 polymer ?
#
loop_
_entity_poly.entity_id
_entity_poly.type
_entity_poly.pdbx_seq_one_letter_code
_entity_poly.pdbx_strand_id
1 'polypeptide(L)'
;MLRLNLFYFAIALTCSILTFSQVHQAQAQFTCSPNSSDSTVGLQPQQLPAGEANSPYYEIANFFFPTDTVFQGTNVQIDSYKVLNITGFPSGYTYNCSQQSCTYNGGQHGCATITGNPTAQDTGTYNVSFFVKTFVTTPLGNQSRTDTIIRQYQVNSNPNVCTPDPSISDPGFYPENMTSAIAGESYEHVTQILFRKDTLLFDFDSFTIDNVSGLPANFSSQCDNPDCWYPGGGNGCIKFSGLPQQSQIGTYNVDLTVTGYYEVPIQGTQTGTRDISMQLEILNDYPDTICDPTSQPISKGFHPNPWPNATAGEGYEEVISMKFPQDTTIGGQNTQFDSFSIAGINNLPSGFTYQCDNPNCTYPSGAKGCMLVTGTPTINDTGTYNVNISVNWFARGQTGTRTIESSIEVKADIADTGYLSCTPDPTLNEPGFYPTDPPPGVAGQDYENVTHMLFQEDTTVSAPIGEVTIEFDSFVIDSITGLPANYISYCNEPRCSYPGGSRGCIIIKGQPTQSHVGDYEIVASVTGYGSAEIIGEVSETREITFDYKVLSNGSDTICDPSPDPVSEGFSPNPWPSGVPNFSYEESLTVKFAADTTINGNTYNYDSFKLNSMNGLPPSYAYQCRAANCTFMPDNKNCINVTGYPSISDTGTYSITAKITAFGEANVNQTEITYEMQHTISIDSIPGNIEGSPSNMANIELYPNPTNDELTVALN
;
A
#
# COMPACT_ATOMS: atom_id res chain seq x y z
N MET A 1 32.55 -45.71 54.45
CA MET A 1 33.92 -46.26 54.43
C MET A 1 34.36 -46.36 52.98
N LEU A 2 35.54 -45.79 52.68
CA LEU A 2 36.46 -46.02 51.55
C LEU A 2 35.88 -46.15 50.12
N ARG A 3 36.20 -45.25 49.17
CA ARG A 3 37.47 -45.18 48.38
C ARG A 3 37.63 -46.43 47.48
N LEU A 4 38.04 -46.42 46.21
CA LEU A 4 38.70 -45.45 45.33
C LEU A 4 38.75 -46.13 43.92
N ASN A 5 38.61 -45.35 42.84
CA ASN A 5 39.42 -45.34 41.61
C ASN A 5 40.01 -46.62 40.97
N LEU A 6 39.84 -46.81 39.64
CA LEU A 6 40.73 -46.29 38.55
C LEU A 6 40.76 -47.22 37.29
N PHE A 7 40.78 -46.59 36.10
CA PHE A 7 41.29 -47.01 34.77
C PHE A 7 40.43 -47.77 33.71
N TYR A 8 39.95 -46.96 32.73
CA TYR A 8 40.04 -47.07 31.26
C TYR A 8 39.76 -48.42 30.53
N PHE A 9 38.74 -48.41 29.65
CA PHE A 9 38.94 -48.47 28.19
C PHE A 9 37.67 -47.99 27.46
N ALA A 10 37.87 -47.28 26.35
CA ALA A 10 36.90 -46.40 25.71
C ALA A 10 36.21 -47.02 24.47
N ILE A 11 35.07 -46.41 24.12
CA ILE A 11 34.48 -46.14 22.79
C ILE A 11 33.05 -46.67 22.57
N ALA A 12 32.20 -45.73 22.13
CA ALA A 12 30.88 -45.81 21.48
C ALA A 12 29.61 -45.71 22.35
N LEU A 13 29.27 -44.48 22.78
CA LEU A 13 27.90 -43.96 22.61
C LEU A 13 27.92 -42.42 22.64
N THR A 14 27.56 -41.78 21.52
CA THR A 14 27.50 -40.33 21.37
C THR A 14 26.27 -39.77 22.08
N CYS A 15 26.53 -39.02 23.16
CA CYS A 15 25.61 -38.14 23.86
C CYS A 15 25.87 -36.72 23.35
N SER A 16 24.90 -36.11 22.67
CA SER A 16 24.97 -34.70 22.28
C SER A 16 24.14 -33.89 23.27
N ILE A 17 24.84 -33.28 24.23
CA ILE A 17 24.37 -32.15 25.02
C ILE A 17 24.43 -30.92 24.10
N LEU A 18 23.30 -30.29 23.79
CA LEU A 18 23.28 -28.92 23.31
C LEU A 18 22.69 -28.03 24.40
N THR A 19 23.55 -27.14 24.84
CA THR A 19 23.33 -26.08 25.83
C THR A 19 22.43 -24.99 25.27
N PHE A 20 21.63 -24.42 26.17
CA PHE A 20 20.92 -23.16 26.05
C PHE A 20 21.72 -22.08 25.31
N SER A 21 21.13 -21.49 24.28
CA SER A 21 21.54 -20.20 23.71
C SER A 21 20.31 -19.31 23.49
N GLN A 22 20.16 -18.35 24.41
CA GLN A 22 19.69 -16.98 24.20
C GLN A 22 18.61 -16.76 23.11
N VAL A 23 17.35 -16.74 23.54
CA VAL A 23 16.28 -16.03 22.81
C VAL A 23 16.65 -14.55 22.86
N HIS A 24 17.12 -13.98 21.74
CA HIS A 24 17.19 -12.54 21.59
C HIS A 24 15.75 -12.04 21.45
N GLN A 25 15.24 -11.41 22.51
CA GLN A 25 14.10 -10.52 22.38
C GLN A 25 14.54 -9.39 21.45
N ALA A 26 13.96 -9.31 20.27
CA ALA A 26 14.01 -8.10 19.46
C ALA A 26 13.16 -7.06 20.18
N GLN A 27 13.79 -6.28 21.07
CA GLN A 27 13.24 -4.99 21.42
C GLN A 27 13.30 -4.16 20.14
N ALA A 28 12.16 -3.65 19.69
CA ALA A 28 12.14 -2.59 18.69
C ALA A 28 12.88 -1.39 19.30
N GLN A 29 14.19 -1.30 19.07
CA GLN A 29 14.93 -0.07 19.26
C GLN A 29 14.55 0.84 18.09
N PHE A 30 14.22 2.09 18.40
CA PHE A 30 14.04 3.16 17.40
C PHE A 30 15.34 3.36 16.61
N THR A 31 15.57 2.52 15.62
CA THR A 31 16.65 2.68 14.63
C THR A 31 16.07 3.45 13.46
N CYS A 32 16.68 4.59 13.14
CA CYS A 32 16.33 5.33 11.93
C CYS A 32 16.52 4.43 10.68
N SER A 33 15.75 4.71 9.62
CA SER A 33 15.93 4.09 8.31
C SER A 33 16.87 4.96 7.46
N PRO A 34 18.00 4.43 6.94
CA PRO A 34 18.93 5.20 6.14
C PRO A 34 18.28 5.76 4.87
N ASN A 35 18.47 7.05 4.60
CA ASN A 35 17.93 7.66 3.40
C ASN A 35 18.72 7.24 2.15
N SER A 36 18.14 6.35 1.32
CA SER A 36 18.76 5.86 0.08
C SER A 36 18.76 6.87 -1.07
N SER A 37 18.06 8.01 -0.95
CA SER A 37 18.05 9.05 -1.99
C SER A 37 19.22 10.04 -1.88
N ASP A 38 20.03 9.98 -0.82
CA ASP A 38 21.14 10.90 -0.60
C ASP A 38 22.27 10.68 -1.60
N SER A 39 22.36 11.52 -2.64
CA SER A 39 23.42 11.40 -3.67
C SER A 39 24.76 12.05 -3.29
N THR A 40 24.82 12.75 -2.16
CA THR A 40 26.00 13.50 -1.72
C THR A 40 26.70 12.79 -0.57
N VAL A 41 27.93 12.32 -0.81
CA VAL A 41 28.75 11.66 0.23
C VAL A 41 28.96 12.59 1.42
N GLY A 42 28.75 12.07 2.63
CA GLY A 42 29.01 12.78 3.89
C GLY A 42 27.90 12.61 4.92
N LEU A 43 27.91 13.52 5.91
CA LEU A 43 26.95 13.60 7.00
C LEU A 43 25.92 14.70 6.71
N GLN A 44 24.64 14.34 6.76
CA GLN A 44 23.48 15.24 6.62
C GLN A 44 22.63 15.26 7.90
N PRO A 45 22.00 16.39 8.24
CA PRO A 45 22.15 17.70 7.59
C PRO A 45 23.53 18.35 7.82
N GLN A 46 23.93 19.31 6.98
CA GLN A 46 25.19 20.06 7.15
C GLN A 46 25.22 20.93 8.41
N GLN A 47 24.05 21.36 8.89
CA GLN A 47 23.84 22.01 10.18
C GLN A 47 22.74 21.23 10.90
N LEU A 48 22.98 20.87 12.16
CA LEU A 48 21.95 20.20 12.96
C LEU A 48 20.84 21.21 13.29
N PRO A 49 19.56 20.83 13.17
CA PRO A 49 18.46 21.67 13.62
C PRO A 49 18.66 22.11 15.07
N ALA A 50 18.30 23.36 15.36
CA ALA A 50 18.39 23.89 16.72
C ALA A 50 17.35 23.22 17.62
N GLY A 51 17.73 22.90 18.85
CA GLY A 51 16.79 22.53 19.90
C GLY A 51 16.30 23.75 20.65
N GLU A 52 15.24 23.57 21.42
CA GLU A 52 14.70 24.57 22.33
C GLU A 52 14.86 24.09 23.76
N ALA A 53 15.28 24.98 24.67
CA ALA A 53 15.35 24.64 26.08
C ALA A 53 13.99 24.18 26.61
N ASN A 54 14.01 23.11 27.40
CA ASN A 54 12.87 22.42 28.01
C ASN A 54 11.89 21.79 27.01
N SER A 55 12.35 21.53 25.78
CA SER A 55 11.61 20.79 24.74
C SER A 55 12.39 19.53 24.33
N PRO A 56 11.76 18.35 24.22
CA PRO A 56 12.45 17.15 23.76
C PRO A 56 13.03 17.36 22.36
N TYR A 57 14.30 17.04 22.20
CA TYR A 57 15.01 17.09 20.93
C TYR A 57 15.06 15.70 20.30
N TYR A 58 14.67 15.62 19.03
CA TYR A 58 14.75 14.43 18.20
C TYR A 58 15.28 14.83 16.83
N GLU A 59 16.32 14.15 16.35
CA GLU A 59 16.90 14.42 15.03
C GLU A 59 17.49 13.14 14.42
N ILE A 60 17.40 13.00 13.09
CA ILE A 60 18.04 11.91 12.34
C ILE A 60 19.23 12.47 11.55
N ALA A 61 20.43 12.00 11.89
CA ALA A 61 21.64 12.27 11.13
C ALA A 61 21.89 11.17 10.09
N ASN A 62 21.82 11.50 8.80
CA ASN A 62 22.08 10.56 7.70
C ASN A 62 23.56 10.55 7.30
N PHE A 63 24.07 9.37 6.96
CA PHE A 63 25.41 9.14 6.46
C PHE A 63 25.33 8.53 5.06
N PHE A 64 26.03 9.11 4.09
CA PHE A 64 26.36 8.42 2.84
C PHE A 64 27.87 8.26 2.74
N PHE A 65 28.34 7.02 2.80
CA PHE A 65 29.76 6.70 2.80
C PHE A 65 30.28 6.47 1.37
N PRO A 66 31.47 6.96 0.99
CA PRO A 66 32.03 6.68 -0.33
C PRO A 66 32.45 5.21 -0.46
N THR A 67 32.50 4.71 -1.68
CA THR A 67 32.93 3.35 -2.03
C THR A 67 34.45 3.18 -1.98
N ASP A 68 35.21 4.23 -2.28
CA ASP A 68 36.67 4.17 -2.41
C ASP A 68 37.39 5.40 -1.84
N THR A 69 38.72 5.29 -1.70
CA THR A 69 39.59 6.37 -1.25
C THR A 69 40.99 6.25 -1.84
N VAL A 70 41.79 7.31 -1.75
CA VAL A 70 43.17 7.30 -2.23
C VAL A 70 44.13 7.07 -1.06
N PHE A 71 44.84 5.94 -1.09
CA PHE A 71 45.92 5.64 -0.15
C PHE A 71 47.27 5.67 -0.87
N GLN A 72 48.16 6.57 -0.45
CA GLN A 72 49.50 6.77 -1.05
C GLN A 72 49.48 6.91 -2.59
N GLY A 73 48.47 7.59 -3.14
CA GLY A 73 48.33 7.82 -4.58
C GLY A 73 47.70 6.67 -5.38
N THR A 74 47.28 5.59 -4.72
CA THR A 74 46.53 4.49 -5.35
C THR A 74 45.09 4.49 -4.85
N ASN A 75 44.13 4.29 -5.76
CA ASN A 75 42.73 4.12 -5.37
C ASN A 75 42.53 2.74 -4.71
N VAL A 76 41.94 2.71 -3.53
CA VAL A 76 41.65 1.50 -2.75
C VAL A 76 40.17 1.49 -2.37
N GLN A 77 39.55 0.32 -2.51
CA GLN A 77 38.17 0.11 -2.08
C GLN A 77 38.09 0.15 -0.55
N ILE A 78 36.99 0.68 -0.05
CA ILE A 78 36.77 0.77 1.39
C ILE A 78 36.02 -0.47 1.87
N ASP A 79 36.58 -1.14 2.88
CA ASP A 79 35.95 -2.32 3.45
C ASP A 79 34.74 -1.91 4.27
N SER A 80 34.94 -0.98 5.21
CA SER A 80 33.90 -0.52 6.10
C SER A 80 34.22 0.80 6.80
N TYR A 81 33.18 1.44 7.30
CA TYR A 81 33.16 2.57 8.20
C TYR A 81 32.59 2.15 9.55
N LYS A 82 33.09 2.71 10.64
CA LYS A 82 32.50 2.57 11.97
C LYS A 82 32.35 3.92 12.64
N VAL A 83 31.13 4.29 12.99
CA VAL A 83 30.89 5.46 13.87
C VAL A 83 31.29 5.04 15.29
N LEU A 84 32.37 5.63 15.80
CA LEU A 84 32.94 5.30 17.10
C LEU A 84 32.20 6.00 18.24
N ASN A 85 31.95 7.30 18.08
CA ASN A 85 31.18 8.07 19.05
C ASN A 85 30.66 9.37 18.45
N ILE A 86 29.57 9.89 19.02
CA ILE A 86 29.05 11.23 18.79
C ILE A 86 29.12 11.97 20.12
N THR A 87 29.81 13.11 20.16
CA THR A 87 30.07 13.85 21.41
C THR A 87 29.91 15.35 21.21
N GLY A 88 29.80 16.12 22.29
CA GLY A 88 29.72 17.58 22.23
C GLY A 88 28.31 18.15 22.38
N PHE A 89 27.28 17.30 22.42
CA PHE A 89 25.94 17.70 22.89
C PHE A 89 25.94 18.02 24.40
N PRO A 90 24.93 18.77 24.90
CA PRO A 90 24.65 18.91 26.33
C PRO A 90 24.48 17.55 27.05
N SER A 91 24.57 17.55 28.38
CA SER A 91 24.32 16.33 29.15
C SER A 91 22.90 15.81 28.94
N GLY A 92 22.74 14.49 28.85
CA GLY A 92 21.43 13.84 28.67
C GLY A 92 21.07 13.48 27.22
N TYR A 93 21.91 13.83 26.25
CA TYR A 93 21.74 13.38 24.86
C TYR A 93 22.25 11.95 24.69
N THR A 94 21.54 11.17 23.90
CA THR A 94 21.86 9.79 23.50
C THR A 94 21.72 9.64 21.99
N TYR A 95 22.33 8.59 21.43
CA TYR A 95 22.17 8.27 20.00
C TYR A 95 22.11 6.77 19.77
N ASN A 96 21.40 6.36 18.71
CA ASN A 96 21.31 4.98 18.24
C ASN A 96 21.54 4.93 16.72
N CYS A 97 22.45 4.09 16.27
CA CYS A 97 22.72 3.89 14.84
C CYS A 97 21.71 2.92 14.21
N SER A 98 21.46 3.09 12.91
CA SER A 98 20.67 2.14 12.10
C SER A 98 21.23 0.71 12.10
N GLN A 99 22.54 0.53 12.30
CA GLN A 99 23.14 -0.77 12.55
C GLN A 99 23.61 -0.90 13.99
N GLN A 100 23.35 -2.05 14.63
CA GLN A 100 23.69 -2.33 16.03
C GLN A 100 25.19 -2.12 16.35
N SER A 101 26.08 -2.35 15.38
CA SER A 101 27.52 -2.16 15.54
C SER A 101 28.04 -0.78 15.11
N CYS A 102 27.14 0.10 14.65
CA CYS A 102 27.43 1.36 13.96
C CYS A 102 28.46 1.20 12.83
N THR A 103 28.51 0.03 12.18
CA THR A 103 29.47 -0.30 11.11
C THR A 103 28.74 -0.40 9.78
N TYR A 104 29.31 0.13 8.70
CA TYR A 104 28.69 0.23 7.39
C TYR A 104 29.71 -0.10 6.30
N ASN A 105 29.31 -0.73 5.21
CA ASN A 105 30.21 -1.01 4.09
C ASN A 105 30.52 0.27 3.29
N GLY A 106 31.61 0.27 2.52
CA GLY A 106 31.87 1.35 1.55
C GLY A 106 30.71 1.48 0.56
N GLY A 107 30.26 2.72 0.27
CA GLY A 107 29.11 2.99 -0.59
C GLY A 107 27.74 2.86 0.08
N GLN A 108 27.69 2.44 1.35
CA GLN A 108 26.41 2.22 2.04
C GLN A 108 25.85 3.52 2.64
N HIS A 109 24.52 3.58 2.73
CA HIS A 109 23.81 4.58 3.53
C HIS A 109 23.63 4.07 4.96
N GLY A 110 23.79 4.97 5.93
CA GLY A 110 23.49 4.72 7.33
C GLY A 110 22.79 5.93 7.94
N CYS A 111 22.30 5.80 9.15
CA CYS A 111 21.86 6.95 9.93
C CYS A 111 22.06 6.74 11.44
N ALA A 112 21.96 7.82 12.21
CA ALA A 112 21.88 7.80 13.66
C ALA A 112 20.72 8.67 14.15
N THR A 113 19.83 8.09 14.96
CA THR A 113 18.81 8.82 15.72
C THR A 113 19.48 9.46 16.92
N ILE A 114 19.28 10.76 17.12
CA ILE A 114 19.82 11.54 18.24
C ILE A 114 18.63 12.06 19.05
N THR A 115 18.66 11.82 20.36
CA THR A 115 17.59 12.23 21.27
C THR A 115 18.15 12.88 22.52
N GLY A 116 17.48 13.92 23.04
CA GLY A 116 17.85 14.58 24.29
C GLY A 116 16.74 15.46 24.84
N ASN A 117 16.91 15.95 26.07
CA ASN A 117 15.99 16.93 26.68
C ASN A 117 16.82 18.09 27.26
N PRO A 118 17.19 19.10 26.45
CA PRO A 118 18.01 20.23 26.90
C PRO A 118 17.24 21.07 27.93
N THR A 119 17.93 21.58 28.94
CA THR A 119 17.37 22.46 29.96
C THR A 119 17.64 23.93 29.66
N ALA A 120 17.03 24.84 30.43
CA ALA A 120 17.36 26.27 30.39
C ALA A 120 18.86 26.57 30.65
N GLN A 121 19.59 25.69 31.36
CA GLN A 121 21.03 25.86 31.58
C GLN A 121 21.87 25.46 30.35
N ASP A 122 21.26 24.70 29.42
CA ASP A 122 21.91 24.21 28.21
C ASP A 122 21.76 25.19 27.02
N THR A 123 21.16 26.37 27.21
CA THR A 123 21.07 27.38 26.13
C THR A 123 22.46 27.82 25.68
N GLY A 124 22.73 27.73 24.38
CA GLY A 124 24.06 28.00 23.84
C GLY A 124 24.32 27.36 22.49
N THR A 125 25.57 27.47 22.01
CA THR A 125 26.04 26.83 20.77
C THR A 125 27.11 25.79 21.08
N TYR A 126 26.98 24.62 20.48
CA TYR A 126 27.80 23.44 20.72
C TYR A 126 28.45 22.95 19.42
N ASN A 127 29.69 22.47 19.52
CA ASN A 127 30.39 21.78 18.43
C ASN A 127 30.28 20.28 18.63
N VAL A 128 29.37 19.65 17.89
CA VAL A 128 29.14 18.20 17.92
C VAL A 128 30.15 17.51 17.02
N SER A 129 30.91 16.57 17.58
CA SER A 129 31.96 15.81 16.89
C SER A 129 31.52 14.37 16.66
N PHE A 130 31.49 13.96 15.40
CA PHE A 130 31.29 12.59 14.95
C PHE A 130 32.64 11.96 14.66
N PHE A 131 33.02 10.94 15.42
CA PHE A 131 34.26 10.19 15.21
C PHE A 131 33.97 8.98 14.33
N VAL A 132 34.44 9.00 13.09
CA VAL A 132 34.22 7.92 12.12
C VAL A 132 35.55 7.26 11.80
N LYS A 133 35.63 5.94 11.95
CA LYS A 133 36.80 5.15 11.62
C LYS A 133 36.59 4.38 10.32
N THR A 134 37.46 4.61 9.36
CA THR A 134 37.48 3.94 8.05
C THR A 134 38.47 2.78 8.08
N PHE A 135 38.10 1.64 7.49
CA PHE A 135 38.94 0.45 7.34
C PHE A 135 39.13 0.11 5.87
N VAL A 136 40.38 -0.13 5.47
CA VAL A 136 40.73 -0.51 4.10
C VAL A 136 41.77 -1.64 4.11
N THR A 137 41.68 -2.55 3.15
CA THR A 137 42.66 -3.62 2.97
C THR A 137 43.56 -3.27 1.79
N THR A 138 44.87 -3.20 2.03
CA THR A 138 45.87 -2.85 1.00
C THR A 138 46.85 -4.00 0.80
N PRO A 139 47.68 -4.00 -0.26
CA PRO A 139 48.79 -4.96 -0.41
C PRO A 139 49.81 -4.93 0.76
N LEU A 140 49.81 -3.87 1.56
CA LEU A 140 50.64 -3.72 2.76
C LEU A 140 49.93 -4.19 4.04
N GLY A 141 48.73 -4.76 3.93
CA GLY A 141 47.87 -5.20 5.02
C GLY A 141 46.71 -4.25 5.32
N ASN A 142 46.00 -4.54 6.43
CA ASN A 142 44.82 -3.79 6.86
C ASN A 142 45.23 -2.44 7.45
N GLN A 143 44.64 -1.36 6.94
CA GLN A 143 44.86 0.00 7.38
C GLN A 143 43.56 0.57 7.96
N SER A 144 43.67 1.55 8.86
CA SER A 144 42.50 2.28 9.33
C SER A 144 42.84 3.72 9.69
N ARG A 145 41.86 4.61 9.56
CA ARG A 145 42.00 6.03 9.89
C ARG A 145 40.73 6.50 10.60
N THR A 146 40.89 7.31 11.64
CA THR A 146 39.76 8.00 12.28
C THR A 146 39.73 9.43 11.80
N ASP A 147 38.57 9.86 11.32
CA ASP A 147 38.28 11.25 10.98
C ASP A 147 37.22 11.81 11.94
N THR A 148 37.31 13.11 12.19
CA THR A 148 36.36 13.84 13.03
C THR A 148 35.57 14.82 12.16
N ILE A 149 34.26 14.64 12.11
CA ILE A 149 33.34 15.56 11.42
C ILE A 149 32.67 16.42 12.49
N ILE A 150 32.74 17.75 12.34
CA ILE A 150 32.14 18.69 13.29
C ILE A 150 30.86 19.29 12.68
N ARG A 151 29.80 19.37 13.50
CA ARG A 151 28.54 20.05 13.20
C ARG A 151 28.20 21.03 14.31
N GLN A 152 27.63 22.18 13.95
CA GLN A 152 27.10 23.11 14.94
C GLN A 152 25.69 22.70 15.35
N TYR A 153 25.44 22.76 16.66
CA TYR A 153 24.14 22.56 17.27
C TYR A 153 23.84 23.76 18.19
N GLN A 154 22.61 24.29 18.14
CA GLN A 154 22.19 25.40 18.98
C GLN A 154 21.01 24.98 19.85
N VAL A 155 21.02 25.43 21.11
CA VAL A 155 19.87 25.36 22.01
C VAL A 155 19.39 26.79 22.25
N ASN A 156 18.20 27.09 21.75
CA ASN A 156 17.58 28.40 21.90
C ASN A 156 16.86 28.52 23.25
N SER A 157 16.85 29.72 23.83
CA SER A 157 15.97 30.00 24.97
C SER A 157 14.51 29.97 24.49
N ASN A 158 13.60 29.39 25.27
CA ASN A 158 12.16 29.41 25.00
C ASN A 158 11.47 30.47 25.89
N PRO A 159 11.27 31.72 25.41
CA PRO A 159 10.71 32.81 26.22
C PRO A 159 9.17 32.79 26.32
N ASN A 160 8.47 31.88 25.65
CA ASN A 160 7.00 31.78 25.71
C ASN A 160 6.62 30.32 25.94
N VAL A 161 6.71 29.92 27.20
CA VAL A 161 6.32 28.60 27.68
C VAL A 161 4.82 28.38 27.48
N CYS A 162 4.03 29.40 27.81
CA CYS A 162 2.60 29.53 27.53
C CYS A 162 2.20 31.00 27.72
N THR A 163 1.01 31.39 27.26
CA THR A 163 0.45 32.74 27.48
C THR A 163 -0.77 32.67 28.40
N PRO A 164 -0.81 33.41 29.53
CA PRO A 164 -1.98 33.43 30.41
C PRO A 164 -3.22 33.96 29.69
N ASP A 165 -4.33 33.24 29.82
CA ASP A 165 -5.62 33.62 29.21
C ASP A 165 -6.37 34.63 30.11
N PRO A 166 -6.51 35.91 29.70
CA PRO A 166 -7.19 36.93 30.50
C PRO A 166 -8.72 36.82 30.49
N SER A 167 -9.30 35.92 29.67
CA SER A 167 -10.75 35.73 29.59
C SER A 167 -11.31 34.87 30.72
N ILE A 168 -10.45 34.13 31.43
CA ILE A 168 -10.82 33.34 32.61
C ILE A 168 -11.17 34.31 33.75
N SER A 169 -12.40 34.19 34.27
CA SER A 169 -12.94 35.03 35.35
C SER A 169 -13.19 34.28 36.65
N ASP A 170 -13.25 32.95 36.61
CA ASP A 170 -13.51 32.11 37.78
C ASP A 170 -12.18 31.51 38.30
N PRO A 171 -11.84 31.68 39.60
CA PRO A 171 -10.59 31.15 40.14
C PRO A 171 -10.53 29.62 40.06
N GLY A 172 -9.45 29.09 39.47
CA GLY A 172 -9.32 27.66 39.22
C GLY A 172 -8.19 27.31 38.24
N PHE A 173 -8.17 26.04 37.83
CA PHE A 173 -7.25 25.45 36.86
C PHE A 173 -8.05 25.00 35.65
N TYR A 174 -7.56 25.31 34.45
CA TYR A 174 -8.28 25.08 33.20
C TYR A 174 -7.34 24.50 32.13
N PRO A 175 -7.58 23.28 31.65
CA PRO A 175 -8.56 22.29 32.15
C PRO A 175 -8.22 21.76 33.56
N GLU A 176 -9.19 21.14 34.24
CA GLU A 176 -8.99 20.54 35.58
C GLU A 176 -8.10 19.29 35.58
N ASN A 177 -8.01 18.59 34.43
CA ASN A 177 -7.13 17.45 34.21
C ASN A 177 -6.27 17.67 32.96
N MET A 178 -5.12 17.00 32.92
CA MET A 178 -4.22 17.07 31.78
C MET A 178 -4.77 16.24 30.61
N THR A 179 -4.40 16.59 29.37
CA THR A 179 -4.67 15.72 28.23
C THR A 179 -3.86 14.43 28.35
N SER A 180 -4.38 13.31 27.86
CA SER A 180 -3.63 12.07 27.85
C SER A 180 -2.38 12.20 26.96
N ALA A 181 -1.28 11.55 27.36
CA ALA A 181 -0.04 11.45 26.60
C ALA A 181 0.08 10.05 25.98
N ILE A 182 0.74 9.92 24.84
CA ILE A 182 0.98 8.64 24.16
C ILE A 182 2.47 8.33 24.33
N ALA A 183 2.83 7.16 24.88
CA ALA A 183 4.24 6.74 24.95
C ALA A 183 4.91 6.85 23.58
N GLY A 184 6.21 7.10 23.50
CA GLY A 184 6.90 7.27 22.21
C GLY A 184 6.65 8.59 21.47
N GLU A 185 5.55 9.30 21.75
CA GLU A 185 5.23 10.58 21.13
C GLU A 185 5.59 11.79 22.02
N SER A 186 5.95 12.92 21.41
CA SER A 186 6.20 14.16 22.16
C SER A 186 4.89 14.70 22.73
N TYR A 187 4.85 14.90 24.03
CA TYR A 187 3.70 15.43 24.74
C TYR A 187 3.87 16.91 25.08
N GLU A 188 2.82 17.71 24.85
CA GLU A 188 2.70 19.08 25.35
C GLU A 188 1.29 19.35 25.87
N HIS A 189 1.19 19.97 27.04
CA HIS A 189 -0.08 20.39 27.63
C HIS A 189 0.08 21.72 28.36
N VAL A 190 -0.90 22.61 28.23
CA VAL A 190 -0.91 23.90 28.94
C VAL A 190 -2.14 23.96 29.86
N THR A 191 -1.88 24.28 31.13
CA THR A 191 -2.92 24.55 32.12
C THR A 191 -2.94 26.04 32.45
N GLN A 192 -4.09 26.67 32.25
CA GLN A 192 -4.34 28.05 32.62
C GLN A 192 -4.78 28.11 34.09
N ILE A 193 -4.36 29.16 34.80
CA ILE A 193 -4.59 29.32 36.23
C ILE A 193 -5.12 30.73 36.49
N LEU A 194 -6.25 30.84 37.17
CA LEU A 194 -6.67 32.09 37.80
C LEU A 194 -6.56 31.96 39.31
N PHE A 195 -5.63 32.71 39.91
CA PHE A 195 -5.44 32.70 41.35
C PHE A 195 -6.57 33.44 42.04
N ARG A 196 -7.05 32.89 43.16
CA ARG A 196 -8.11 33.54 43.95
C ARG A 196 -7.60 34.84 44.56
N LYS A 197 -8.35 35.92 44.42
CA LYS A 197 -7.99 37.22 44.99
C LYS A 197 -8.21 37.31 46.50
N ASP A 198 -9.32 36.76 46.98
CA ASP A 198 -9.77 36.95 48.36
C ASP A 198 -10.46 35.72 48.94
N THR A 199 -10.61 35.71 50.26
CA THR A 199 -11.47 34.78 50.99
C THR A 199 -12.48 35.57 51.79
N LEU A 200 -13.38 34.90 52.52
CA LEU A 200 -14.27 35.59 53.47
C LEU A 200 -13.52 36.28 54.62
N LEU A 201 -12.22 36.02 54.80
CA LEU A 201 -11.44 36.45 55.97
C LEU A 201 -10.26 37.36 55.64
N PHE A 202 -9.68 37.27 54.43
CA PHE A 202 -8.47 37.99 54.04
C PHE A 202 -8.27 37.99 52.52
N ASP A 203 -7.49 38.96 52.03
CA ASP A 203 -7.04 39.06 50.65
C ASP A 203 -5.66 38.40 50.49
N PHE A 204 -5.43 37.75 49.35
CA PHE A 204 -4.11 37.24 48.99
C PHE A 204 -3.28 38.33 48.34
N ASP A 205 -2.04 38.48 48.81
CA ASP A 205 -1.04 39.36 48.18
C ASP A 205 -0.46 38.69 46.95
N SER A 206 0.03 37.45 47.11
CA SER A 206 0.63 36.69 46.02
C SER A 206 0.57 35.19 46.22
N PHE A 207 0.90 34.46 45.15
CA PHE A 207 1.02 33.02 45.09
C PHE A 207 2.34 32.63 44.43
N THR A 208 2.89 31.51 44.87
CA THR A 208 4.01 30.83 44.21
C THR A 208 3.62 29.38 43.92
N ILE A 209 4.01 28.87 42.75
CA ILE A 209 4.03 27.43 42.48
C ILE A 209 5.42 26.95 42.87
N ASP A 210 5.54 26.34 44.05
CA ASP A 210 6.83 26.02 44.66
C ASP A 210 7.44 24.73 44.09
N ASN A 211 6.59 23.77 43.72
CA ASN A 211 7.02 22.48 43.21
C ASN A 211 5.92 21.81 42.36
N VAL A 212 6.37 20.99 41.41
CA VAL A 212 5.51 20.05 40.67
C VAL A 212 6.04 18.64 40.92
N SER A 213 5.18 17.75 41.41
CA SER A 213 5.55 16.38 41.75
C SER A 213 4.59 15.36 41.12
N GLY A 214 4.99 14.10 41.08
CA GLY A 214 4.18 13.03 40.47
C GLY A 214 4.30 12.91 38.95
N LEU A 215 5.06 13.81 38.30
CA LEU A 215 5.38 13.68 36.88
C LEU A 215 6.24 12.42 36.60
N PRO A 216 5.98 11.70 35.49
CA PRO A 216 6.84 10.64 34.99
C PRO A 216 8.26 11.13 34.68
N ALA A 217 9.26 10.24 34.73
CA ALA A 217 10.62 10.58 34.30
C ALA A 217 10.62 11.11 32.84
N ASN A 218 11.50 12.06 32.52
CA ASN A 218 11.58 12.75 31.23
C ASN A 218 10.40 13.70 30.90
N PHE A 219 9.48 13.94 31.85
CA PHE A 219 8.57 15.07 31.81
C PHE A 219 9.16 16.28 32.55
N SER A 220 8.79 17.46 32.10
CA SER A 220 9.12 18.75 32.70
C SER A 220 7.86 19.61 32.78
N SER A 221 7.85 20.55 33.72
CA SER A 221 6.82 21.57 33.87
C SER A 221 7.48 22.94 33.96
N GLN A 222 6.87 23.95 33.37
CA GLN A 222 7.40 25.31 33.39
C GLN A 222 6.28 26.35 33.39
N CYS A 223 6.39 27.34 34.26
CA CYS A 223 5.47 28.48 34.33
C CYS A 223 5.70 29.48 33.19
N ASP A 224 4.72 30.33 32.91
CA ASP A 224 4.84 31.46 31.97
C ASP A 224 5.94 32.46 32.36
N ASN A 225 6.31 32.52 33.64
CA ASN A 225 7.38 33.38 34.15
C ASN A 225 8.42 32.60 34.96
N PRO A 226 9.67 33.10 35.06
CA PRO A 226 10.79 32.34 35.64
C PRO A 226 10.65 32.02 37.12
N ASP A 227 9.93 32.84 37.88
CA ASP A 227 9.82 32.74 39.34
C ASP A 227 8.54 32.02 39.79
N CYS A 228 7.68 31.60 38.85
CA CYS A 228 6.34 31.03 39.12
C CYS A 228 5.54 31.85 40.15
N TRP A 229 5.72 33.18 40.14
CA TRP A 229 5.13 34.11 41.10
C TRP A 229 3.99 34.89 40.46
N TYR A 230 2.87 35.00 41.18
CA TYR A 230 1.66 35.61 40.68
C TYR A 230 1.00 36.49 41.74
N PRO A 231 0.49 37.68 41.40
CA PRO A 231 -0.30 38.48 42.33
C PRO A 231 -1.65 37.83 42.63
N GLY A 232 -2.24 38.12 43.79
CA GLY A 232 -3.60 37.68 44.11
C GLY A 232 -4.62 38.18 43.08
N GLY A 233 -5.41 37.27 42.51
CA GLY A 233 -6.33 37.58 41.41
C GLY A 233 -5.70 37.60 40.01
N GLY A 234 -4.40 37.28 39.89
CA GLY A 234 -3.71 37.24 38.60
C GLY A 234 -3.96 35.96 37.80
N ASN A 235 -3.82 36.06 36.48
CA ASN A 235 -3.81 34.94 35.54
C ASN A 235 -2.37 34.47 35.34
N GLY A 236 -2.17 33.15 35.30
CA GLY A 236 -0.90 32.50 35.00
C GLY A 236 -1.14 31.27 34.14
N CYS A 237 -0.08 30.65 33.65
CA CYS A 237 -0.18 29.33 33.03
C CYS A 237 1.09 28.51 33.26
N ILE A 238 0.93 27.20 33.18
CA ILE A 238 2.02 26.22 33.29
C ILE A 238 1.95 25.28 32.09
N LYS A 239 3.08 25.09 31.40
CA LYS A 239 3.24 24.08 30.34
C LYS A 239 3.89 22.84 30.92
N PHE A 240 3.35 21.69 30.59
CA PHE A 240 3.94 20.38 30.80
C PHE A 240 4.41 19.84 29.46
N SER A 241 5.63 19.31 29.41
CA SER A 241 6.23 18.73 28.21
C SER A 241 6.99 17.46 28.54
N GLY A 242 7.11 16.52 27.60
CA GLY A 242 7.90 15.31 27.81
C GLY A 242 7.86 14.34 26.64
N LEU A 243 8.68 13.29 26.73
CA LEU A 243 8.65 12.13 25.83
C LEU A 243 8.38 10.87 26.67
N PRO A 244 7.10 10.53 26.94
CA PRO A 244 6.73 9.31 27.67
C PRO A 244 7.33 8.05 27.02
N GLN A 245 7.69 7.09 27.85
CA GLN A 245 8.25 5.80 27.44
C GLN A 245 7.24 4.68 27.67
N GLN A 246 7.37 3.57 26.93
CA GLN A 246 6.56 2.37 27.09
C GLN A 246 6.49 1.86 28.54
N SER A 247 7.58 2.01 29.31
CA SER A 247 7.62 1.63 30.73
C SER A 247 6.81 2.54 31.67
N GLN A 248 6.27 3.64 31.15
CA GLN A 248 5.59 4.69 31.91
C GLN A 248 4.08 4.72 31.63
N ILE A 249 3.52 3.67 31.03
CA ILE A 249 2.08 3.58 30.80
C ILE A 249 1.34 3.45 32.13
N GLY A 250 0.28 4.25 32.28
CA GLY A 250 -0.55 4.29 33.47
C GLY A 250 -1.03 5.70 33.81
N THR A 251 -1.75 5.80 34.92
CA THR A 251 -2.27 7.07 35.44
C THR A 251 -1.36 7.65 36.51
N TYR A 252 -1.06 8.93 36.41
CA TYR A 252 -0.21 9.70 37.31
C TYR A 252 -1.02 10.83 37.94
N ASN A 253 -0.93 10.96 39.27
CA ASN A 253 -1.40 12.17 39.95
C ASN A 253 -0.24 13.17 39.94
N VAL A 254 -0.44 14.29 39.26
CA VAL A 254 0.50 15.40 39.18
C VAL A 254 0.07 16.45 40.19
N ASP A 255 0.88 16.65 41.23
CA ASP A 255 0.59 17.55 42.34
C ASP A 255 1.39 18.85 42.18
N LEU A 256 0.67 19.96 42.09
CA LEU A 256 1.24 21.31 42.16
C LEU A 256 1.16 21.81 43.60
N THR A 257 2.32 22.02 44.22
CA THR A 257 2.41 22.62 45.55
C THR A 257 2.37 24.14 45.40
N VAL A 258 1.25 24.74 45.82
CA VAL A 258 1.03 26.19 45.72
C VAL A 258 1.04 26.83 47.11
N THR A 259 1.84 27.87 47.30
CA THR A 259 1.85 28.67 48.52
C THR A 259 1.25 30.05 48.27
N GLY A 260 0.19 30.38 49.01
CA GLY A 260 -0.42 31.71 49.04
C GLY A 260 0.08 32.54 50.21
N TYR A 261 0.42 33.80 49.96
CA TYR A 261 0.87 34.79 50.94
C TYR A 261 -0.26 35.80 51.18
N TYR A 262 -0.57 36.07 52.45
CA TYR A 262 -1.63 37.00 52.84
C TYR A 262 -1.31 37.70 54.17
N GLU A 263 -1.88 38.87 54.42
CA GLU A 263 -1.70 39.59 55.68
C GLU A 263 -2.94 39.50 56.58
N VAL A 264 -2.70 39.25 57.87
CA VAL A 264 -3.75 39.31 58.89
C VAL A 264 -3.49 40.49 59.83
N PRO A 265 -4.47 41.39 60.10
CA PRO A 265 -4.29 42.68 60.79
C PRO A 265 -3.66 42.67 62.20
N ILE A 266 -3.30 41.51 62.74
CA ILE A 266 -2.69 41.35 64.08
C ILE A 266 -1.53 40.32 64.06
N GLN A 267 -1.48 39.42 63.07
CA GLN A 267 -0.49 38.33 63.01
C GLN A 267 0.61 38.55 61.96
N GLY A 268 0.51 39.61 61.15
CA GLY A 268 1.46 39.89 60.07
C GLY A 268 1.26 38.97 58.86
N THR A 269 2.27 38.85 58.01
CA THR A 269 2.25 37.97 56.84
C THR A 269 2.14 36.51 57.26
N GLN A 270 1.15 35.83 56.73
CA GLN A 270 0.92 34.41 56.88
C GLN A 270 1.07 33.74 55.51
N THR A 271 1.32 32.44 55.53
CA THR A 271 1.35 31.61 54.33
C THR A 271 0.44 30.40 54.49
N GLY A 272 -0.14 29.96 53.39
CA GLY A 272 -0.89 28.71 53.31
C GLY A 272 -0.44 27.93 52.09
N THR A 273 0.00 26.69 52.31
CA THR A 273 0.40 25.78 51.23
C THR A 273 -0.69 24.76 50.99
N ARG A 274 -0.98 24.48 49.71
CA ARG A 274 -1.94 23.47 49.29
C ARG A 274 -1.42 22.74 48.06
N ASP A 275 -1.54 21.42 48.06
CA ASP A 275 -1.33 20.61 46.87
C ASP A 275 -2.63 20.54 46.05
N ILE A 276 -2.46 20.73 44.75
CA ILE A 276 -3.53 20.70 43.77
C ILE A 276 -3.19 19.59 42.79
N SER A 277 -4.00 18.53 42.81
CA SER A 277 -3.77 17.33 42.02
C SER A 277 -4.51 17.42 40.69
N MET A 278 -3.79 17.12 39.61
CA MET A 278 -4.32 16.88 38.28
C MET A 278 -4.02 15.43 37.88
N GLN A 279 -4.81 14.84 37.01
CA GLN A 279 -4.49 13.53 36.43
C GLN A 279 -3.83 13.67 35.06
N LEU A 280 -2.73 12.95 34.88
CA LEU A 280 -2.09 12.65 33.60
C LEU A 280 -2.22 11.16 33.34
N GLU A 281 -2.76 10.79 32.18
CA GLU A 281 -2.79 9.41 31.72
C GLU A 281 -1.75 9.25 30.60
N ILE A 282 -0.78 8.35 30.80
CA ILE A 282 0.10 7.89 29.72
C ILE A 282 -0.50 6.61 29.15
N LEU A 283 -0.89 6.72 27.89
CA LEU A 283 -1.35 5.63 27.05
C LEU A 283 -0.15 5.02 26.33
N ASN A 284 -0.32 3.79 25.85
CA ASN A 284 0.72 3.12 25.09
C ASN A 284 0.91 3.81 23.73
N ASP A 285 2.15 3.85 23.20
CA ASP A 285 2.50 4.05 21.78
C ASP A 285 2.02 2.88 20.91
N TYR A 286 0.95 2.20 21.31
CA TYR A 286 0.22 1.47 20.31
C TYR A 286 -0.39 2.58 19.51
N PRO A 287 0.08 2.81 18.28
CA PRO A 287 -0.46 3.90 17.50
C PRO A 287 -1.98 3.73 17.55
N ASP A 288 -2.70 4.83 17.65
CA ASP A 288 -4.16 4.83 17.43
C ASP A 288 -4.53 4.22 16.05
N THR A 289 -3.56 3.76 15.27
CA THR A 289 -3.70 2.89 14.09
C THR A 289 -3.78 1.39 14.36
N ILE A 290 -3.64 0.88 15.60
CA ILE A 290 -3.93 -0.54 15.87
C ILE A 290 -5.43 -0.78 15.78
N CYS A 291 -6.27 0.15 16.25
CA CYS A 291 -7.73 0.24 16.03
C CYS A 291 -8.39 1.18 17.05
N ASP A 292 -9.31 2.04 16.62
CA ASP A 292 -10.14 2.86 17.53
C ASP A 292 -11.49 2.16 17.81
N PRO A 293 -11.72 1.61 19.02
CA PRO A 293 -12.98 0.95 19.36
C PRO A 293 -14.15 1.94 19.51
N THR A 294 -13.90 3.25 19.63
CA THR A 294 -14.92 4.26 19.89
C THR A 294 -15.63 4.74 18.62
N SER A 295 -14.91 4.88 17.50
CA SER A 295 -15.46 5.29 16.20
C SER A 295 -16.25 4.21 15.47
N GLN A 296 -16.14 2.93 15.85
CA GLN A 296 -16.78 1.84 15.11
C GLN A 296 -18.20 1.51 15.64
N PRO A 297 -19.27 1.59 14.82
CA PRO A 297 -20.53 0.95 15.13
C PRO A 297 -20.37 -0.56 14.88
N ILE A 298 -20.44 -1.34 15.95
CA ILE A 298 -20.38 -2.80 15.86
C ILE A 298 -21.62 -3.40 16.53
N SER A 299 -22.24 -4.36 15.85
CA SER A 299 -23.17 -5.32 16.46
C SER A 299 -22.40 -6.27 17.39
N LYS A 300 -23.09 -6.92 18.34
CA LYS A 300 -22.43 -7.83 19.32
C LYS A 300 -21.68 -8.93 18.56
N GLY A 301 -20.37 -9.08 18.77
CA GLY A 301 -19.55 -10.05 18.02
C GLY A 301 -18.14 -9.56 17.74
N PHE A 302 -17.49 -10.22 16.77
CA PHE A 302 -16.17 -9.90 16.22
C PHE A 302 -16.34 -9.54 14.75
N HIS A 303 -15.73 -8.45 14.30
CA HIS A 303 -15.93 -7.86 12.98
C HIS A 303 -14.62 -7.35 12.40
N PRO A 304 -14.38 -7.47 11.08
CA PRO A 304 -15.21 -8.21 10.11
C PRO A 304 -15.25 -9.72 10.39
N ASN A 305 -16.32 -10.39 9.98
CA ASN A 305 -16.44 -11.85 9.99
C ASN A 305 -17.16 -12.30 8.69
N PRO A 306 -16.48 -13.00 7.75
CA PRO A 306 -15.13 -13.55 7.85
C PRO A 306 -14.01 -12.48 7.87
N TRP A 307 -12.80 -12.88 8.23
CA TRP A 307 -11.62 -12.00 8.24
C TRP A 307 -11.10 -11.76 6.81
N PRO A 308 -10.57 -10.56 6.51
CA PRO A 308 -9.95 -10.23 5.24
C PRO A 308 -8.85 -11.21 4.85
N ASN A 309 -8.79 -11.51 3.57
CA ASN A 309 -7.83 -12.43 2.99
C ASN A 309 -6.40 -11.89 3.11
N ALA A 310 -5.43 -12.79 3.28
CA ALA A 310 -4.02 -12.47 3.23
C ALA A 310 -3.39 -12.92 1.90
N THR A 311 -2.27 -12.31 1.52
CA THR A 311 -1.47 -12.75 0.37
C THR A 311 -0.13 -13.25 0.88
N ALA A 312 0.29 -14.44 0.44
CA ALA A 312 1.61 -14.97 0.74
C ALA A 312 2.69 -13.97 0.31
N GLY A 313 3.82 -13.93 1.02
CA GLY A 313 4.91 -12.99 0.74
C GLY A 313 4.68 -11.56 1.23
N GLU A 314 3.42 -11.13 1.36
CA GLU A 314 3.03 -9.79 1.78
C GLU A 314 2.77 -9.68 3.28
N GLY A 315 3.01 -8.49 3.83
CA GLY A 315 2.63 -8.15 5.20
C GLY A 315 1.12 -8.11 5.34
N TYR A 316 0.56 -8.95 6.20
CA TYR A 316 -0.83 -8.91 6.64
C TYR A 316 -0.93 -8.08 7.91
N GLU A 317 -1.84 -7.12 7.92
CA GLU A 317 -2.16 -6.28 9.08
C GLU A 317 -3.64 -5.95 9.03
N GLU A 318 -4.41 -6.43 10.02
CA GLU A 318 -5.85 -6.30 10.01
C GLU A 318 -6.47 -6.09 11.39
N VAL A 319 -7.46 -5.22 11.45
CA VAL A 319 -8.19 -4.88 12.67
C VAL A 319 -9.45 -5.70 12.80
N ILE A 320 -9.56 -6.45 13.88
CA ILE A 320 -10.79 -7.14 14.29
C ILE A 320 -11.41 -6.42 15.49
N SER A 321 -12.45 -5.64 15.21
CA SER A 321 -13.28 -4.94 16.19
C SER A 321 -14.22 -5.91 16.93
N MET A 322 -14.50 -5.65 18.20
CA MET A 322 -15.33 -6.53 19.04
C MET A 322 -16.28 -5.78 19.97
N LYS A 323 -17.51 -6.29 20.12
CA LYS A 323 -18.50 -5.77 21.07
C LYS A 323 -19.06 -6.88 21.92
N PHE A 324 -18.87 -6.75 23.23
CA PHE A 324 -19.33 -7.73 24.20
C PHE A 324 -20.77 -7.46 24.64
N PRO A 325 -21.58 -8.51 24.89
CA PRO A 325 -22.91 -8.34 25.45
C PRO A 325 -22.83 -7.83 26.91
N GLN A 326 -23.85 -7.07 27.33
CA GLN A 326 -23.98 -6.63 28.72
C GLN A 326 -24.61 -7.70 29.62
N ASP A 327 -25.51 -8.52 29.05
CA ASP A 327 -26.28 -9.52 29.79
C ASP A 327 -26.53 -10.81 28.99
N THR A 328 -26.97 -11.85 29.69
CA THR A 328 -27.32 -13.18 29.17
C THR A 328 -28.41 -13.83 30.00
N THR A 329 -29.03 -14.90 29.47
CA THR A 329 -30.00 -15.71 30.21
C THR A 329 -29.40 -17.05 30.60
N ILE A 330 -29.20 -17.28 31.90
CA ILE A 330 -28.72 -18.56 32.44
C ILE A 330 -29.86 -19.20 33.25
N GLY A 331 -30.31 -20.39 32.84
CA GLY A 331 -31.41 -21.09 33.51
C GLY A 331 -32.74 -20.33 33.51
N GLY A 332 -33.00 -19.50 32.49
CA GLY A 332 -34.23 -18.71 32.36
C GLY A 332 -34.24 -17.40 33.15
N GLN A 333 -33.14 -17.01 33.80
CA GLN A 333 -32.99 -15.75 34.53
C GLN A 333 -31.99 -14.83 33.84
N ASN A 334 -32.35 -13.54 33.67
CA ASN A 334 -31.43 -12.55 33.12
C ASN A 334 -30.30 -12.26 34.13
N THR A 335 -29.06 -12.36 33.66
CA THR A 335 -27.84 -12.19 34.44
C THR A 335 -26.88 -11.29 33.67
N GLN A 336 -26.33 -10.28 34.34
CA GLN A 336 -25.29 -9.44 33.77
C GLN A 336 -23.95 -10.18 33.75
N PHE A 337 -23.17 -9.95 32.70
CA PHE A 337 -21.78 -10.36 32.68
C PHE A 337 -20.95 -9.44 33.58
N ASP A 338 -19.87 -9.99 34.13
CA ASP A 338 -18.87 -9.23 34.87
C ASP A 338 -17.76 -8.80 33.88
N SER A 339 -17.17 -9.77 33.18
CA SER A 339 -16.11 -9.54 32.20
C SER A 339 -15.97 -10.66 31.17
N PHE A 340 -15.21 -10.38 30.13
CA PHE A 340 -14.79 -11.30 29.08
C PHE A 340 -13.27 -11.29 28.96
N SER A 341 -12.68 -12.42 28.60
CA SER A 341 -11.25 -12.54 28.32
C SER A 341 -11.03 -13.42 27.09
N ILE A 342 -10.24 -12.94 26.14
CA ILE A 342 -9.87 -13.71 24.96
C ILE A 342 -8.74 -14.66 25.35
N ALA A 343 -9.06 -15.95 25.40
CA ALA A 343 -8.15 -16.99 25.85
C ALA A 343 -7.14 -17.40 24.77
N GLY A 344 -7.47 -17.19 23.50
CA GLY A 344 -6.66 -17.61 22.37
C GLY A 344 -7.41 -17.60 21.06
N ILE A 345 -6.68 -17.58 19.96
CA ILE A 345 -7.20 -17.78 18.61
C ILE A 345 -6.52 -19.03 18.04
N ASN A 346 -7.31 -20.03 17.68
CA ASN A 346 -6.83 -21.29 17.14
C ASN A 346 -6.99 -21.31 15.62
N ASN A 347 -6.14 -22.12 14.95
CA ASN A 347 -6.11 -22.29 13.49
C ASN A 347 -5.77 -21.02 12.69
N LEU A 348 -4.99 -20.11 13.26
CA LEU A 348 -4.38 -19.04 12.47
C LEU A 348 -3.35 -19.63 11.48
N PRO A 349 -3.19 -19.03 10.28
CA PRO A 349 -2.10 -19.39 9.37
C PRO A 349 -0.74 -19.27 10.06
N SER A 350 0.26 -20.03 9.60
CA SER A 350 1.56 -20.00 10.25
C SER A 350 2.23 -18.63 10.03
N GLY A 351 2.88 -18.10 11.08
CA GLY A 351 3.46 -16.75 11.05
C GLY A 351 2.49 -15.62 11.41
N PHE A 352 1.21 -15.90 11.65
CA PHE A 352 0.25 -14.92 12.16
C PHE A 352 0.33 -14.84 13.68
N THR A 353 0.21 -13.62 14.19
CA THR A 353 0.01 -13.30 15.60
C THR A 353 -1.16 -12.36 15.74
N TYR A 354 -1.67 -12.20 16.94
CA TYR A 354 -2.66 -11.20 17.25
C TYR A 354 -2.28 -10.45 18.52
N GLN A 355 -2.76 -9.23 18.64
CA GLN A 355 -2.58 -8.41 19.81
C GLN A 355 -3.86 -7.61 20.06
N CYS A 356 -4.36 -7.68 21.29
CA CYS A 356 -5.51 -6.88 21.71
C CYS A 356 -5.10 -5.43 22.00
N ASP A 357 -6.08 -4.53 21.92
CA ASP A 357 -6.02 -3.13 22.36
C ASP A 357 -5.67 -2.95 23.85
N ASN A 358 -5.73 -4.01 24.65
CA ASN A 358 -5.29 -4.02 26.05
C ASN A 358 -4.44 -5.27 26.38
N PRO A 359 -3.49 -5.17 27.33
CA PRO A 359 -2.45 -6.19 27.55
C PRO A 359 -2.98 -7.53 28.06
N ASN A 360 -4.20 -7.58 28.61
CA ASN A 360 -4.77 -8.81 29.17
C ASN A 360 -5.90 -9.37 28.29
N CYS A 361 -6.15 -8.78 27.11
CA CYS A 361 -7.31 -9.09 26.26
C CYS A 361 -8.61 -9.25 27.07
N THR A 362 -8.82 -8.40 28.08
CA THR A 362 -9.89 -8.52 29.06
C THR A 362 -10.77 -7.28 29.03
N TYR A 363 -12.08 -7.49 28.93
CA TYR A 363 -13.05 -6.44 28.66
C TYR A 363 -14.23 -6.51 29.64
N PRO A 364 -14.71 -5.37 30.16
CA PRO A 364 -15.91 -5.36 31.00
C PRO A 364 -17.17 -5.64 30.17
N SER A 365 -18.27 -6.00 30.84
CA SER A 365 -19.55 -6.23 30.16
C SER A 365 -20.00 -5.03 29.32
N GLY A 366 -20.50 -5.27 28.11
CA GLY A 366 -20.97 -4.19 27.22
C GLY A 366 -19.87 -3.37 26.55
N ALA A 367 -18.60 -3.63 26.84
CA ALA A 367 -17.48 -2.89 26.27
C ALA A 367 -17.34 -3.14 24.76
N LYS A 368 -16.80 -2.13 24.09
CA LYS A 368 -16.17 -2.27 22.79
C LYS A 368 -14.67 -2.49 23.00
N GLY A 369 -14.05 -3.22 22.08
CA GLY A 369 -12.61 -3.37 22.01
C GLY A 369 -12.20 -3.73 20.60
N CYS A 370 -10.93 -4.02 20.40
CA CYS A 370 -10.42 -4.51 19.13
C CYS A 370 -9.09 -5.28 19.30
N MET A 371 -8.72 -6.03 18.27
CA MET A 371 -7.42 -6.69 18.18
C MET A 371 -6.83 -6.49 16.79
N LEU A 372 -5.52 -6.34 16.72
CA LEU A 372 -4.78 -6.34 15.47
C LEU A 372 -4.21 -7.73 15.23
N VAL A 373 -4.47 -8.26 14.05
CA VAL A 373 -3.92 -9.51 13.55
C VAL A 373 -2.84 -9.16 12.55
N THR A 374 -1.62 -9.63 12.78
CA THR A 374 -0.49 -9.38 11.87
C THR A 374 0.24 -10.66 11.52
N GLY A 375 0.89 -10.68 10.36
CA GLY A 375 1.70 -11.81 9.94
C GLY A 375 2.27 -11.62 8.54
N THR A 376 3.11 -12.55 8.10
CA THR A 376 3.56 -12.60 6.69
C THR A 376 3.45 -14.06 6.27
N PRO A 377 2.33 -14.49 5.67
CA PRO A 377 2.16 -15.88 5.26
C PRO A 377 3.17 -16.23 4.17
N THR A 378 3.55 -17.50 4.07
CA THR A 378 4.37 -18.01 2.96
C THR A 378 3.49 -18.69 1.90
N ILE A 379 4.08 -19.02 0.75
CA ILE A 379 3.37 -19.77 -0.29
C ILE A 379 2.83 -21.13 0.20
N ASN A 380 3.47 -21.71 1.23
CA ASN A 380 3.04 -22.97 1.84
C ASN A 380 1.83 -22.79 2.78
N ASP A 381 1.51 -21.54 3.14
CA ASP A 381 0.36 -21.19 3.96
C ASP A 381 -0.88 -20.89 3.11
N THR A 382 -0.86 -21.15 1.79
CA THR A 382 -2.00 -20.90 0.91
C THR A 382 -3.18 -21.82 1.21
N GLY A 383 -4.39 -21.26 1.23
CA GLY A 383 -5.65 -21.98 1.51
C GLY A 383 -6.58 -21.24 2.47
N THR A 384 -7.73 -21.85 2.76
CA THR A 384 -8.74 -21.30 3.67
C THR A 384 -8.61 -21.89 5.08
N TYR A 385 -8.57 -21.04 6.09
CA TYR A 385 -8.42 -21.38 7.50
C TYR A 385 -9.69 -21.05 8.27
N ASN A 386 -10.27 -22.02 8.97
CA ASN A 386 -11.38 -21.81 9.91
C ASN A 386 -10.82 -21.40 11.26
N VAL A 387 -10.89 -20.10 11.55
CA VAL A 387 -10.35 -19.45 12.73
C VAL A 387 -11.32 -19.55 13.90
N ASN A 388 -10.82 -19.99 15.06
CA ASN A 388 -11.63 -20.23 16.25
C ASN A 388 -11.16 -19.34 17.41
N ILE A 389 -11.94 -18.29 17.72
CA ILE A 389 -11.65 -17.35 18.80
C ILE A 389 -12.27 -17.91 20.09
N SER A 390 -11.43 -18.20 21.08
CA SER A 390 -11.87 -18.74 22.37
C SER A 390 -12.07 -17.60 23.37
N VAL A 391 -13.31 -17.38 23.81
CA VAL A 391 -13.69 -16.31 24.74
C VAL A 391 -14.15 -16.91 26.06
N ASN A 392 -13.42 -16.61 27.13
CA ASN A 392 -13.86 -16.88 28.49
C ASN A 392 -14.80 -15.76 28.94
N TRP A 393 -15.89 -16.11 29.62
CA TRP A 393 -16.82 -15.17 30.22
C TRP A 393 -17.01 -15.44 31.70
N PHE A 394 -17.31 -14.38 32.45
CA PHE A 394 -17.55 -14.42 33.89
C PHE A 394 -18.88 -13.73 34.19
N ALA A 395 -19.75 -14.37 34.98
CA ALA A 395 -21.02 -13.81 35.41
C ALA A 395 -21.46 -14.39 36.76
N ARG A 396 -21.62 -13.56 37.79
CA ARG A 396 -22.10 -13.96 39.14
C ARG A 396 -21.38 -15.18 39.73
N GLY A 397 -20.06 -15.23 39.58
CA GLY A 397 -19.23 -16.34 40.09
C GLY A 397 -19.34 -17.65 39.28
N GLN A 398 -20.03 -17.64 38.15
CA GLN A 398 -19.93 -18.67 37.12
C GLN A 398 -18.94 -18.23 36.06
N THR A 399 -18.27 -19.21 35.46
CA THR A 399 -17.39 -19.00 34.31
C THR A 399 -17.69 -20.05 33.24
N GLY A 400 -17.52 -19.66 31.98
CA GLY A 400 -17.59 -20.57 30.86
C GLY A 400 -16.74 -20.07 29.70
N THR A 401 -16.59 -20.92 28.69
CA THR A 401 -15.86 -20.60 27.46
C THR A 401 -16.82 -20.75 26.30
N ARG A 402 -16.76 -19.80 25.36
CA ARG A 402 -17.49 -19.86 24.09
C ARG A 402 -16.48 -19.71 22.95
N THR A 403 -16.63 -20.54 21.92
CA THR A 403 -15.89 -20.41 20.68
C THR A 403 -16.70 -19.57 19.70
N ILE A 404 -16.06 -18.59 19.09
CA ILE A 404 -16.59 -17.81 17.98
C ILE A 404 -15.83 -18.24 16.72
N GLU A 405 -16.57 -18.61 15.69
CA GLU A 405 -16.02 -19.09 14.42
C GLU A 405 -15.92 -17.93 13.42
N SER A 406 -14.81 -17.90 12.68
CA SER A 406 -14.51 -16.99 11.57
C SER A 406 -13.67 -17.76 10.53
N SER A 407 -13.31 -17.13 9.42
CA SER A 407 -12.38 -17.70 8.44
C SER A 407 -11.45 -16.65 7.85
N ILE A 408 -10.26 -17.06 7.42
CA ILE A 408 -9.31 -16.27 6.63
C ILE A 408 -8.79 -17.10 5.45
N GLU A 409 -8.73 -16.54 4.25
CA GLU A 409 -8.07 -17.17 3.08
C GLU A 409 -6.68 -16.56 2.86
N VAL A 410 -5.67 -17.40 2.66
CA VAL A 410 -4.33 -16.98 2.24
C VAL A 410 -4.16 -17.30 0.75
N LYS A 411 -3.95 -16.27 -0.06
CA LYS A 411 -3.75 -16.35 -1.51
C LYS A 411 -2.25 -16.43 -1.84
N ALA A 412 -1.90 -17.03 -2.97
CA ALA A 412 -0.50 -17.12 -3.42
C ALA A 412 0.05 -15.75 -3.84
N ASP A 413 1.29 -15.45 -3.43
CA ASP A 413 2.07 -14.31 -3.95
C ASP A 413 2.32 -14.54 -5.44
N ILE A 414 1.93 -13.59 -6.28
CA ILE A 414 2.40 -13.55 -7.66
C ILE A 414 3.27 -12.32 -7.74
N ALA A 415 4.59 -12.56 -7.71
CA ALA A 415 5.65 -11.57 -7.70
C ALA A 415 5.31 -10.30 -8.49
N ASP A 416 5.44 -9.17 -7.79
CA ASP A 416 5.47 -7.80 -8.25
C ASP A 416 5.98 -7.64 -9.70
N THR A 417 5.06 -7.25 -10.58
CA THR A 417 5.36 -6.34 -11.68
C THR A 417 4.39 -5.16 -11.61
N GLY A 418 4.74 -4.15 -10.82
CA GLY A 418 4.49 -2.72 -11.04
C GLY A 418 3.08 -2.31 -11.45
N TYR A 419 2.33 -1.79 -10.48
CA TYR A 419 1.17 -0.90 -10.66
C TYR A 419 0.11 -1.36 -11.67
N LEU A 420 -0.87 -2.11 -11.17
CA LEU A 420 -2.14 -2.35 -11.86
C LEU A 420 -3.30 -1.98 -10.94
N SER A 421 -3.50 -0.69 -10.70
CA SER A 421 -4.81 -0.19 -10.25
C SER A 421 -5.56 0.34 -11.46
N CYS A 422 -6.72 -0.24 -11.79
CA CYS A 422 -7.63 0.40 -12.72
C CYS A 422 -8.24 1.65 -12.06
N THR A 423 -8.64 2.62 -12.88
CA THR A 423 -9.39 3.80 -12.42
C THR A 423 -10.88 3.58 -12.71
N PRO A 424 -11.78 3.69 -11.71
CA PRO A 424 -13.22 3.56 -11.94
C PRO A 424 -13.74 4.60 -12.95
N ASP A 425 -14.62 4.19 -13.87
CA ASP A 425 -15.10 5.06 -14.94
C ASP A 425 -16.10 6.10 -14.38
N PRO A 426 -15.76 7.40 -14.38
CA PRO A 426 -16.60 8.44 -13.80
C PRO A 426 -17.89 8.69 -14.59
N THR A 427 -18.01 8.15 -15.81
CA THR A 427 -19.16 8.37 -16.69
C THR A 427 -20.34 7.44 -16.43
N LEU A 428 -20.15 6.40 -15.60
CA LEU A 428 -21.23 5.50 -15.18
C LEU A 428 -22.25 6.24 -14.33
N ASN A 429 -23.52 6.14 -14.70
CA ASN A 429 -24.66 6.78 -14.01
C ASN A 429 -25.76 5.77 -13.61
N GLU A 430 -25.63 4.52 -14.02
CA GLU A 430 -26.55 3.44 -13.64
C GLU A 430 -25.80 2.39 -12.82
N PRO A 431 -26.36 1.92 -11.70
CA PRO A 431 -25.73 0.87 -10.90
C PRO A 431 -25.61 -0.45 -11.66
N GLY A 432 -24.45 -1.10 -11.58
CA GLY A 432 -24.17 -2.34 -12.32
C GLY A 432 -22.68 -2.59 -12.56
N PHE A 433 -22.40 -3.65 -13.33
CA PHE A 433 -21.06 -4.05 -13.79
C PHE A 433 -20.92 -3.78 -15.29
N TYR A 434 -19.79 -3.22 -15.71
CA TYR A 434 -19.59 -2.72 -17.07
C TYR A 434 -18.19 -3.09 -17.61
N PRO A 435 -18.07 -3.62 -18.84
CA PRO A 435 -19.18 -4.06 -19.70
C PRO A 435 -19.89 -5.29 -19.08
N THR A 436 -21.18 -5.45 -19.40
CA THR A 436 -21.95 -6.64 -18.99
C THR A 436 -21.46 -7.92 -19.68
N ASP A 437 -20.89 -7.75 -20.88
CA ASP A 437 -20.26 -8.82 -21.66
C ASP A 437 -18.77 -8.48 -21.83
N PRO A 438 -17.86 -9.03 -20.99
CA PRO A 438 -16.43 -8.81 -21.15
C PRO A 438 -15.92 -9.35 -22.49
N PRO A 439 -14.88 -8.72 -23.08
CA PRO A 439 -14.27 -9.22 -24.31
C PRO A 439 -13.81 -10.68 -24.15
N PRO A 440 -13.90 -11.52 -25.18
CA PRO A 440 -13.43 -12.91 -25.09
C PRO A 440 -11.91 -12.98 -24.98
N GLY A 441 -11.40 -13.96 -24.23
CA GLY A 441 -9.97 -14.34 -24.25
C GLY A 441 -9.65 -15.22 -25.46
N VAL A 442 -8.38 -15.22 -25.89
CA VAL A 442 -7.91 -16.06 -26.99
C VAL A 442 -6.80 -16.96 -26.48
N ALA A 443 -6.96 -18.27 -26.63
CA ALA A 443 -5.95 -19.24 -26.20
C ALA A 443 -4.55 -18.89 -26.75
N GLY A 444 -3.56 -18.81 -25.85
CA GLY A 444 -2.16 -18.47 -26.15
C GLY A 444 -1.84 -16.97 -26.20
N GLN A 445 -2.83 -16.09 -25.99
CA GLN A 445 -2.63 -14.64 -25.86
C GLN A 445 -2.82 -14.20 -24.42
N ASP A 446 -2.11 -13.17 -23.98
CA ASP A 446 -2.38 -12.56 -22.67
C ASP A 446 -3.73 -11.83 -22.75
N TYR A 447 -4.57 -12.09 -21.75
CA TYR A 447 -5.89 -11.48 -21.59
C TYR A 447 -5.85 -10.50 -20.42
N GLU A 448 -6.36 -9.30 -20.64
CA GLU A 448 -6.57 -8.27 -19.64
C GLU A 448 -7.89 -7.56 -19.94
N ASN A 449 -8.81 -7.54 -18.99
CA ASN A 449 -10.04 -6.75 -19.08
C ASN A 449 -10.30 -6.01 -17.78
N VAL A 450 -10.72 -4.76 -17.89
CA VAL A 450 -11.19 -3.94 -16.77
C VAL A 450 -12.72 -3.96 -16.76
N THR A 451 -13.30 -4.44 -15.67
CA THR A 451 -14.73 -4.35 -15.38
C THR A 451 -14.97 -3.24 -14.38
N HIS A 452 -15.66 -2.19 -14.78
CA HIS A 452 -16.07 -1.08 -13.94
C HIS A 452 -17.38 -1.40 -13.21
N MET A 453 -17.62 -0.74 -12.08
CA MET A 453 -18.83 -0.93 -11.29
C MET A 453 -19.32 0.40 -10.71
N LEU A 454 -20.64 0.53 -10.63
CA LEU A 454 -21.32 1.56 -9.85
C LEU A 454 -22.25 0.88 -8.86
N PHE A 455 -22.05 1.15 -7.57
CA PHE A 455 -22.88 0.61 -6.49
C PHE A 455 -24.12 1.47 -6.26
N GLN A 456 -25.22 0.84 -5.85
CA GLN A 456 -26.42 1.57 -5.44
C GLN A 456 -26.16 2.33 -4.14
N GLU A 457 -26.76 3.51 -3.99
CA GLU A 457 -26.69 4.29 -2.74
C GLU A 457 -27.74 3.80 -1.74
N ASP A 458 -28.95 3.50 -2.22
CA ASP A 458 -30.06 3.02 -1.41
C ASP A 458 -30.89 1.93 -2.11
N THR A 459 -31.81 1.32 -1.37
CA THR A 459 -32.90 0.50 -1.93
C THR A 459 -34.17 0.66 -1.10
N THR A 460 -35.33 0.40 -1.69
CA THR A 460 -36.62 0.46 -0.98
C THR A 460 -37.24 -0.92 -0.90
N VAL A 461 -37.58 -1.34 0.32
CA VAL A 461 -38.25 -2.62 0.57
C VAL A 461 -39.66 -2.40 1.11
N SER A 462 -40.61 -3.19 0.62
CA SER A 462 -41.99 -3.16 1.12
C SER A 462 -42.09 -4.00 2.40
N ALA A 463 -42.28 -3.35 3.54
CA ALA A 463 -42.47 -3.99 4.83
C ALA A 463 -43.95 -3.93 5.27
N PRO A 464 -44.39 -4.78 6.23
CA PRO A 464 -45.76 -4.75 6.76
C PRO A 464 -46.20 -3.39 7.36
N ILE A 465 -45.24 -2.49 7.58
CA ILE A 465 -45.41 -1.15 8.15
C ILE A 465 -45.34 -0.01 7.12
N GLY A 466 -45.07 -0.30 5.84
CA GLY A 466 -44.85 0.69 4.78
C GLY A 466 -43.58 0.41 3.97
N GLU A 467 -43.26 1.29 3.02
CA GLU A 467 -41.97 1.27 2.32
C GLU A 467 -40.88 1.77 3.27
N VAL A 468 -39.78 1.03 3.35
CA VAL A 468 -38.60 1.35 4.15
C VAL A 468 -37.42 1.50 3.20
N THR A 469 -36.77 2.66 3.23
CA THR A 469 -35.50 2.88 2.52
C THR A 469 -34.36 2.34 3.37
N ILE A 470 -33.50 1.54 2.76
CA ILE A 470 -32.26 1.02 3.32
C ILE A 470 -31.13 1.76 2.60
N GLU A 471 -30.32 2.48 3.37
CA GLU A 471 -29.09 3.09 2.86
C GLU A 471 -27.98 2.03 2.90
N PHE A 472 -27.21 1.91 1.82
CA PHE A 472 -26.09 0.97 1.76
C PHE A 472 -24.83 1.58 2.37
N ASP A 473 -24.33 0.95 3.43
CA ASP A 473 -23.09 1.33 4.09
C ASP A 473 -21.88 0.89 3.25
N SER A 474 -21.89 -0.36 2.77
CA SER A 474 -20.80 -0.91 1.96
C SER A 474 -21.21 -2.12 1.12
N PHE A 475 -20.47 -2.37 0.05
CA PHE A 475 -20.50 -3.58 -0.76
C PHE A 475 -19.15 -4.26 -0.73
N VAL A 476 -19.14 -5.56 -0.52
CA VAL A 476 -17.92 -6.39 -0.54
C VAL A 476 -18.04 -7.42 -1.64
N ILE A 477 -17.03 -7.51 -2.50
CA ILE A 477 -16.94 -8.61 -3.47
C ILE A 477 -16.22 -9.78 -2.80
N ASP A 478 -17.00 -10.76 -2.35
CA ASP A 478 -16.54 -11.87 -1.53
C ASP A 478 -15.65 -12.82 -2.33
N SER A 479 -16.04 -13.10 -3.57
CA SER A 479 -15.27 -13.95 -4.48
C SER A 479 -15.63 -13.72 -5.94
N ILE A 480 -14.69 -14.03 -6.82
CA ILE A 480 -14.90 -14.14 -8.27
C ILE A 480 -14.54 -15.57 -8.64
N THR A 481 -15.53 -16.33 -9.09
CA THR A 481 -15.39 -17.75 -9.43
C THR A 481 -15.82 -18.00 -10.88
N GLY A 482 -15.55 -19.19 -11.41
CA GLY A 482 -15.86 -19.52 -12.82
C GLY A 482 -14.83 -19.05 -13.84
N LEU A 483 -13.74 -18.40 -13.39
CA LEU A 483 -12.60 -18.06 -14.23
C LEU A 483 -11.83 -19.31 -14.70
N PRO A 484 -11.26 -19.31 -15.93
CA PRO A 484 -10.35 -20.37 -16.37
C PRO A 484 -9.13 -20.49 -15.45
N ALA A 485 -8.53 -21.68 -15.36
CA ALA A 485 -7.32 -21.88 -14.56
C ALA A 485 -6.19 -20.93 -15.01
N ASN A 486 -5.41 -20.42 -14.05
CA ASN A 486 -4.35 -19.41 -14.23
C ASN A 486 -4.83 -18.00 -14.58
N TYR A 487 -6.14 -17.72 -14.47
CA TYR A 487 -6.63 -16.35 -14.42
C TYR A 487 -6.54 -15.84 -12.99
N ILE A 488 -6.33 -14.53 -12.87
CA ILE A 488 -6.30 -13.78 -11.63
C ILE A 488 -7.24 -12.58 -11.79
N SER A 489 -7.85 -12.17 -10.69
CA SER A 489 -8.69 -10.97 -10.65
C SER A 489 -8.29 -10.11 -9.47
N TYR A 490 -8.20 -8.81 -9.66
CA TYR A 490 -7.84 -7.87 -8.62
C TYR A 490 -8.71 -6.61 -8.70
N CYS A 491 -9.13 -6.14 -7.54
CA CYS A 491 -9.89 -4.90 -7.39
C CYS A 491 -8.95 -3.71 -7.33
N ASN A 492 -9.42 -2.51 -7.72
CA ASN A 492 -8.66 -1.29 -7.47
C ASN A 492 -8.58 -0.94 -5.97
N GLU A 493 -9.53 -1.44 -5.17
CA GLU A 493 -9.46 -1.37 -3.72
C GLU A 493 -8.84 -2.66 -3.16
N PRO A 494 -7.77 -2.60 -2.33
CA PRO A 494 -7.10 -3.78 -1.76
C PRO A 494 -8.03 -4.78 -1.05
N ARG A 495 -9.22 -4.35 -0.61
CA ARG A 495 -10.21 -5.16 0.11
C ARG A 495 -11.47 -5.45 -0.70
N CYS A 496 -11.53 -5.04 -1.98
CA CYS A 496 -12.73 -5.12 -2.81
C CYS A 496 -14.01 -4.60 -2.11
N SER A 497 -13.86 -3.58 -1.25
CA SER A 497 -14.93 -3.04 -0.41
C SER A 497 -15.21 -1.60 -0.80
N TYR A 498 -16.47 -1.28 -1.07
CA TYR A 498 -16.87 -0.02 -1.68
C TYR A 498 -18.06 0.58 -0.94
N PRO A 499 -18.05 1.88 -0.59
CA PRO A 499 -19.23 2.54 -0.02
C PRO A 499 -20.43 2.49 -0.97
N GLY A 500 -21.66 2.59 -0.44
CA GLY A 500 -22.85 2.80 -1.27
C GLY A 500 -22.71 4.04 -2.16
N GLY A 501 -23.24 3.97 -3.39
CA GLY A 501 -23.15 5.05 -4.39
C GLY A 501 -21.75 5.27 -5.00
N SER A 502 -20.73 4.54 -4.54
CA SER A 502 -19.36 4.69 -5.03
C SER A 502 -19.09 3.89 -6.31
N ARG A 503 -17.93 4.15 -6.94
CA ARG A 503 -17.46 3.47 -8.15
C ARG A 503 -16.23 2.63 -7.83
N GLY A 504 -16.16 1.46 -8.45
CA GLY A 504 -15.01 0.56 -8.36
C GLY A 504 -14.59 0.05 -9.73
N CYS A 505 -13.53 -0.75 -9.76
CA CYS A 505 -13.21 -1.57 -10.91
C CYS A 505 -12.42 -2.82 -10.51
N ILE A 506 -12.59 -3.89 -11.29
CA ILE A 506 -11.84 -5.14 -11.21
C ILE A 506 -11.04 -5.25 -12.50
N ILE A 507 -9.80 -5.68 -12.42
CA ILE A 507 -9.09 -6.20 -13.59
C ILE A 507 -9.04 -7.71 -13.51
N ILE A 508 -9.35 -8.37 -14.63
CA ILE A 508 -9.22 -9.80 -14.82
C ILE A 508 -8.07 -10.03 -15.79
N LYS A 509 -7.06 -10.78 -15.37
CA LYS A 509 -5.89 -11.13 -16.17
C LYS A 509 -5.66 -12.62 -16.25
N GLY A 510 -5.05 -13.07 -17.33
CA GLY A 510 -4.58 -14.45 -17.44
C GLY A 510 -4.09 -14.75 -18.84
N GLN A 511 -3.42 -15.88 -19.01
CA GLN A 511 -3.07 -16.40 -20.33
C GLN A 511 -3.85 -17.70 -20.57
N PRO A 512 -5.04 -17.65 -21.21
CA PRO A 512 -5.80 -18.86 -21.53
C PRO A 512 -4.98 -19.79 -22.41
N THR A 513 -5.15 -21.10 -22.26
CA THR A 513 -4.49 -22.10 -23.10
C THR A 513 -5.50 -22.77 -24.03
N GLN A 514 -5.03 -23.58 -24.98
CA GLN A 514 -5.93 -24.29 -25.89
C GLN A 514 -6.88 -25.27 -25.16
N SER A 515 -6.54 -25.70 -23.94
CA SER A 515 -7.44 -26.49 -23.08
C SER A 515 -8.49 -25.66 -22.35
N HIS A 516 -8.37 -24.33 -22.36
CA HIS A 516 -9.35 -23.41 -21.75
C HIS A 516 -10.40 -22.94 -22.77
N VAL A 517 -10.48 -23.48 -23.98
CA VAL A 517 -11.47 -23.03 -24.98
C VAL A 517 -12.87 -23.45 -24.58
N GLY A 518 -13.79 -22.49 -24.51
CA GLY A 518 -15.16 -22.71 -24.08
C GLY A 518 -15.85 -21.44 -23.62
N ASP A 519 -17.12 -21.58 -23.26
CA ASP A 519 -17.91 -20.53 -22.60
C ASP A 519 -17.83 -20.77 -21.07
N TYR A 520 -17.69 -19.68 -20.32
CA TYR A 520 -17.49 -19.63 -18.88
C TYR A 520 -18.52 -18.69 -18.28
N GLU A 521 -19.20 -19.13 -17.24
CA GLU A 521 -20.04 -18.26 -16.43
C GLU A 521 -19.18 -17.76 -15.26
N ILE A 522 -18.81 -16.48 -15.29
CA ILE A 522 -18.08 -15.88 -14.18
C ILE A 522 -19.12 -15.40 -13.16
N VAL A 523 -18.93 -15.80 -11.91
CA VAL A 523 -19.83 -15.48 -10.81
C VAL A 523 -19.08 -14.61 -9.81
N ALA A 524 -19.50 -13.35 -9.69
CA ALA A 524 -19.10 -12.48 -8.60
C ALA A 524 -20.12 -12.59 -7.46
N SER A 525 -19.68 -13.06 -6.29
CA SER A 525 -20.47 -13.01 -5.06
C SER A 525 -20.28 -11.64 -4.43
N VAL A 526 -21.35 -10.88 -4.28
CA VAL A 526 -21.34 -9.53 -3.70
C VAL A 526 -22.26 -9.48 -2.51
N THR A 527 -21.72 -9.11 -1.34
CA THR A 527 -22.49 -8.87 -0.13
C THR A 527 -22.68 -7.36 0.07
N GLY A 528 -23.93 -6.91 0.07
CA GLY A 528 -24.29 -5.54 0.44
C GLY A 528 -24.65 -5.48 1.92
N TYR A 529 -24.10 -4.50 2.63
CA TYR A 529 -24.41 -4.15 4.01
C TYR A 529 -25.12 -2.80 4.02
N GLY A 530 -26.25 -2.72 4.71
CA GLY A 530 -26.99 -1.48 4.86
C GLY A 530 -27.77 -1.44 6.17
N SER A 531 -28.34 -0.29 6.47
CA SER A 531 -29.13 -0.12 7.68
C SER A 531 -30.34 0.79 7.45
N ALA A 532 -31.38 0.60 8.27
CA ALA A 532 -32.52 1.49 8.33
C ALA A 532 -33.03 1.61 9.77
N GLU A 533 -33.53 2.80 10.12
CA GLU A 533 -33.86 3.20 11.49
C GLU A 533 -34.83 2.24 12.21
N ILE A 534 -35.69 1.54 11.47
CA ILE A 534 -36.74 0.67 12.01
C ILE A 534 -36.34 -0.81 12.05
N ILE A 535 -35.49 -1.27 11.13
CA ILE A 535 -35.13 -2.70 10.96
C ILE A 535 -33.69 -3.04 11.38
N GLY A 536 -32.85 -2.04 11.65
CA GLY A 536 -31.46 -2.23 12.05
C GLY A 536 -30.53 -2.57 10.88
N GLU A 537 -29.39 -3.18 11.18
CA GLU A 537 -28.42 -3.66 10.19
C GLU A 537 -28.98 -4.87 9.43
N VAL A 538 -28.85 -4.84 8.10
CA VAL A 538 -29.23 -5.91 7.19
C VAL A 538 -28.10 -6.15 6.20
N SER A 539 -27.90 -7.40 5.81
CA SER A 539 -27.01 -7.74 4.71
C SER A 539 -27.64 -8.78 3.81
N GLU A 540 -27.32 -8.70 2.52
CA GLU A 540 -27.76 -9.66 1.52
C GLU A 540 -26.61 -9.94 0.56
N THR A 541 -26.35 -11.23 0.32
CA THR A 541 -25.39 -11.67 -0.69
C THR A 541 -26.13 -11.98 -1.98
N ARG A 542 -25.62 -11.46 -3.10
CA ARG A 542 -26.12 -11.76 -4.44
C ARG A 542 -25.00 -12.21 -5.34
N GLU A 543 -25.34 -13.19 -6.19
CA GLU A 543 -24.48 -13.62 -7.27
C GLU A 543 -24.78 -12.80 -8.52
N ILE A 544 -23.74 -12.20 -9.08
CA ILE A 544 -23.79 -11.46 -10.33
C ILE A 544 -23.01 -12.29 -11.35
N THR A 545 -23.72 -12.73 -12.37
CA THR A 545 -23.20 -13.59 -13.43
C THR A 545 -22.88 -12.76 -14.66
N PHE A 546 -21.72 -12.98 -15.26
CA PHE A 546 -21.37 -12.45 -16.57
C PHE A 546 -20.73 -13.53 -17.43
N ASP A 547 -21.11 -13.52 -18.69
CA ASP A 547 -20.66 -14.52 -19.66
C ASP A 547 -19.26 -14.15 -20.15
N TYR A 548 -18.34 -15.09 -20.02
CA TYR A 548 -16.98 -14.98 -20.53
C TYR A 548 -16.68 -16.09 -21.50
N LYS A 549 -15.96 -15.79 -22.58
CA LYS A 549 -15.64 -16.77 -23.60
C LYS A 549 -14.16 -16.83 -23.86
N VAL A 550 -13.62 -18.04 -23.90
CA VAL A 550 -12.26 -18.29 -24.40
C VAL A 550 -12.37 -18.93 -25.77
N LEU A 551 -11.88 -18.21 -26.76
CA LEU A 551 -11.83 -18.66 -28.14
C LEU A 551 -10.58 -19.52 -28.34
N SER A 552 -10.71 -20.57 -29.18
CA SER A 552 -9.54 -21.29 -29.68
C SER A 552 -8.58 -20.34 -30.36
N ASN A 553 -7.29 -20.68 -30.39
CA ASN A 553 -6.31 -19.99 -31.22
C ASN A 553 -6.51 -20.32 -32.72
N GLY A 554 -7.74 -20.14 -33.20
CA GLY A 554 -8.11 -19.72 -34.54
C GLY A 554 -8.45 -18.24 -34.48
N SER A 555 -7.51 -17.48 -33.92
CA SER A 555 -7.30 -16.03 -33.84
C SER A 555 -8.32 -15.06 -34.47
N ASP A 556 -9.05 -14.38 -33.58
CA ASP A 556 -9.71 -13.10 -33.86
C ASP A 556 -8.74 -11.89 -33.79
N THR A 557 -7.44 -12.11 -33.53
CA THR A 557 -6.36 -11.09 -33.48
C THR A 557 -5.37 -11.14 -34.65
N ILE A 558 -5.68 -11.89 -35.72
CA ILE A 558 -4.83 -11.96 -36.92
C ILE A 558 -4.76 -10.62 -37.65
N CYS A 559 -5.91 -9.95 -37.77
CA CYS A 559 -6.09 -8.74 -38.56
C CYS A 559 -7.43 -8.10 -38.21
N ASP A 560 -7.62 -6.83 -38.58
CA ASP A 560 -8.93 -6.17 -38.54
C ASP A 560 -9.46 -5.89 -39.96
N PRO A 561 -10.72 -6.26 -40.25
CA PRO A 561 -11.36 -5.89 -41.50
C PRO A 561 -11.59 -4.38 -41.56
N SER A 562 -11.25 -3.78 -42.69
CA SER A 562 -11.41 -2.35 -42.93
C SER A 562 -12.86 -1.90 -42.66
N PRO A 563 -13.06 -0.77 -41.96
CA PRO A 563 -14.38 -0.20 -41.70
C PRO A 563 -15.04 0.35 -42.98
N ASP A 564 -14.26 0.65 -44.03
CA ASP A 564 -14.76 1.22 -45.28
C ASP A 564 -15.64 0.25 -46.08
N PRO A 565 -16.63 0.72 -46.86
CA PRO A 565 -17.46 -0.16 -47.68
C PRO A 565 -16.62 -0.91 -48.71
N VAL A 566 -16.57 -2.24 -48.58
CA VAL A 566 -15.88 -3.14 -49.50
C VAL A 566 -16.91 -3.75 -50.46
N SER A 567 -16.65 -3.71 -51.77
CA SER A 567 -17.38 -4.50 -52.77
C SER A 567 -17.14 -6.00 -52.54
N GLU A 568 -18.00 -6.88 -53.03
CA GLU A 568 -17.78 -8.32 -52.89
C GLU A 568 -16.38 -8.76 -53.38
N GLY A 569 -15.69 -9.58 -52.58
CA GLY A 569 -14.32 -10.03 -52.84
C GLY A 569 -13.33 -9.58 -51.77
N PHE A 570 -12.12 -9.23 -52.22
CA PHE A 570 -10.96 -8.90 -51.39
C PHE A 570 -10.53 -7.45 -51.60
N SER A 571 -10.14 -6.76 -50.53
CA SER A 571 -9.68 -5.37 -50.56
C SER A 571 -8.50 -5.15 -49.60
N PRO A 572 -7.51 -4.30 -49.96
CA PRO A 572 -7.40 -3.55 -51.22
C PRO A 572 -7.07 -4.41 -52.46
N ASN A 573 -7.45 -3.94 -53.65
CA ASN A 573 -7.06 -4.54 -54.94
C ASN A 573 -6.74 -3.42 -55.96
N PRO A 574 -5.49 -3.26 -56.42
CA PRO A 574 -4.31 -4.12 -56.19
C PRO A 574 -3.78 -4.10 -54.75
N TRP A 575 -3.03 -5.14 -54.37
CA TRP A 575 -2.43 -5.28 -53.04
C TRP A 575 -1.29 -4.27 -52.84
N PRO A 576 -1.02 -3.81 -51.61
CA PRO A 576 0.07 -2.89 -51.32
C PRO A 576 1.44 -3.53 -51.57
N SER A 577 2.32 -2.81 -52.26
CA SER A 577 3.64 -3.30 -52.66
C SER A 577 4.58 -3.56 -51.46
N GLY A 578 5.47 -4.54 -51.60
CA GLY A 578 6.53 -4.84 -50.61
C GLY A 578 7.91 -4.34 -51.05
N VAL A 579 8.83 -4.18 -50.08
CA VAL A 579 10.23 -3.77 -50.33
C VAL A 579 11.19 -4.88 -49.88
N PRO A 580 12.20 -5.27 -50.68
CA PRO A 580 13.19 -6.27 -50.30
C PRO A 580 13.96 -5.94 -49.01
N ASN A 581 14.19 -6.96 -48.19
CA ASN A 581 14.87 -6.96 -46.90
C ASN A 581 14.15 -6.19 -45.77
N PHE A 582 12.85 -5.93 -45.92
CA PHE A 582 11.98 -5.39 -44.88
C PHE A 582 10.86 -6.39 -44.56
N SER A 583 10.40 -6.40 -43.31
CA SER A 583 9.20 -7.16 -42.94
C SER A 583 7.98 -6.58 -43.64
N TYR A 584 7.17 -7.45 -44.23
CA TYR A 584 5.89 -7.14 -44.83
C TYR A 584 4.78 -7.74 -43.97
N GLU A 585 3.76 -6.94 -43.66
CA GLU A 585 2.55 -7.34 -42.96
C GLU A 585 1.38 -6.52 -43.52
N GLU A 586 0.29 -7.18 -43.92
CA GLU A 586 -0.86 -6.53 -44.54
C GLU A 586 -2.18 -7.24 -44.20
N SER A 587 -3.25 -6.46 -43.99
CA SER A 587 -4.59 -6.95 -43.71
C SER A 587 -5.50 -6.85 -44.94
N LEU A 588 -5.94 -8.00 -45.45
CA LEU A 588 -6.89 -8.06 -46.56
C LEU A 588 -8.29 -8.26 -46.01
N THR A 589 -9.17 -7.31 -46.29
CA THR A 589 -10.59 -7.41 -45.93
C THR A 589 -11.34 -8.27 -46.94
N VAL A 590 -12.17 -9.19 -46.46
CA VAL A 590 -12.98 -10.11 -47.25
C VAL A 590 -14.46 -9.87 -46.96
N LYS A 591 -15.28 -9.79 -48.00
CA LYS A 591 -16.75 -9.73 -47.90
C LYS A 591 -17.41 -10.48 -49.05
N PHE A 592 -18.40 -11.31 -48.76
CA PHE A 592 -19.22 -12.02 -49.75
C PHE A 592 -20.70 -11.76 -49.50
N ALA A 593 -21.53 -11.74 -50.55
CA ALA A 593 -22.98 -11.57 -50.40
C ALA A 593 -23.66 -12.84 -49.86
N ALA A 594 -24.74 -12.64 -49.09
CA ALA A 594 -25.57 -13.74 -48.58
C ALA A 594 -26.35 -14.50 -49.64
N ASP A 595 -26.60 -13.89 -50.78
CA ASP A 595 -27.39 -14.51 -51.82
C ASP A 595 -26.81 -14.29 -53.22
N THR A 596 -27.33 -15.07 -54.15
CA THR A 596 -27.12 -14.85 -55.57
C THR A 596 -28.42 -15.09 -56.32
N THR A 597 -28.63 -14.36 -57.42
CA THR A 597 -29.82 -14.53 -58.25
C THR A 597 -29.43 -15.26 -59.53
N ILE A 598 -29.96 -16.47 -59.72
CA ILE A 598 -29.76 -17.26 -60.93
C ILE A 598 -31.12 -17.50 -61.58
N ASN A 599 -31.29 -17.03 -62.82
CA ASN A 599 -32.53 -17.16 -63.59
C ASN A 599 -33.80 -16.67 -62.85
N GLY A 600 -33.66 -15.61 -62.05
CA GLY A 600 -34.78 -15.00 -61.31
C GLY A 600 -35.13 -15.67 -59.99
N ASN A 601 -34.43 -16.74 -59.60
CA ASN A 601 -34.54 -17.34 -58.27
C ASN A 601 -33.35 -16.92 -57.41
N THR A 602 -33.64 -16.47 -56.19
CA THR A 602 -32.63 -16.14 -55.17
C THR A 602 -32.22 -17.41 -54.44
N TYR A 603 -30.92 -17.65 -54.37
CA TYR A 603 -30.32 -18.75 -53.62
C TYR A 603 -29.41 -18.17 -52.55
N ASN A 604 -29.55 -18.67 -51.33
CA ASN A 604 -28.77 -18.20 -50.18
C ASN A 604 -27.55 -19.09 -49.97
N TYR A 605 -26.42 -18.44 -49.69
CA TYR A 605 -25.21 -19.09 -49.21
C TYR A 605 -25.23 -19.14 -47.69
N ASP A 606 -24.76 -20.25 -47.15
CA ASP A 606 -24.62 -20.52 -45.73
C ASP A 606 -23.21 -20.13 -45.25
N SER A 607 -22.17 -20.43 -46.05
CA SER A 607 -20.78 -20.08 -45.75
C SER A 607 -19.86 -20.12 -46.96
N PHE A 608 -18.69 -19.50 -46.84
CA PHE A 608 -17.63 -19.49 -47.85
C PHE A 608 -16.32 -19.97 -47.25
N LYS A 609 -15.65 -20.96 -47.83
CA LYS A 609 -14.35 -21.44 -47.34
C LYS A 609 -13.23 -21.11 -48.32
N LEU A 610 -12.18 -20.42 -47.85
CA LEU A 610 -10.94 -20.29 -48.62
C LEU A 610 -10.14 -21.59 -48.55
N ASN A 611 -9.89 -22.17 -49.72
CA ASN A 611 -9.15 -23.42 -49.88
C ASN A 611 -7.64 -23.16 -50.02
N SER A 612 -7.26 -22.13 -50.76
CA SER A 612 -5.85 -21.79 -51.02
C SER A 612 -5.68 -20.38 -51.58
N MET A 613 -4.58 -19.71 -51.23
CA MET A 613 -4.04 -18.58 -52.00
C MET A 613 -2.79 -19.03 -52.77
N ASN A 614 -2.86 -19.00 -54.10
CA ASN A 614 -1.78 -19.44 -54.98
C ASN A 614 -1.08 -18.23 -55.61
N GLY A 615 0.21 -18.34 -55.92
CA GLY A 615 0.98 -17.26 -56.54
C GLY A 615 1.59 -16.25 -55.57
N LEU A 616 1.53 -16.50 -54.25
CA LEU A 616 2.25 -15.72 -53.25
C LEU A 616 3.78 -15.81 -53.46
N PRO A 617 4.54 -14.74 -53.16
CA PRO A 617 5.99 -14.83 -53.12
C PRO A 617 6.48 -15.93 -52.16
N PRO A 618 7.61 -16.62 -52.44
CA PRO A 618 8.03 -17.80 -51.65
C PRO A 618 8.26 -17.55 -50.16
N SER A 619 8.55 -16.30 -49.77
CA SER A 619 8.79 -15.86 -48.40
C SER A 619 7.53 -15.39 -47.67
N TYR A 620 6.36 -15.47 -48.31
CA TYR A 620 5.10 -14.98 -47.77
C TYR A 620 4.26 -16.15 -47.23
N ALA A 621 3.56 -15.89 -46.13
CA ALA A 621 2.56 -16.77 -45.53
C ALA A 621 1.27 -15.99 -45.29
N TYR A 622 0.16 -16.71 -45.10
CA TYR A 622 -1.12 -16.09 -44.79
C TYR A 622 -1.85 -16.83 -43.67
N GLN A 623 -2.67 -16.10 -42.95
CA GLN A 623 -3.51 -16.61 -41.88
C GLN A 623 -4.89 -15.93 -41.91
N CYS A 624 -5.96 -16.71 -41.84
CA CYS A 624 -7.33 -16.18 -41.87
C CYS A 624 -7.82 -15.89 -40.45
N ARG A 625 -8.42 -14.72 -40.23
CA ARG A 625 -9.10 -14.40 -38.98
C ARG A 625 -10.27 -15.36 -38.71
N ALA A 626 -11.02 -15.72 -39.74
CA ALA A 626 -12.07 -16.73 -39.61
C ALA A 626 -11.50 -18.14 -39.41
N ALA A 627 -12.05 -18.86 -38.42
CA ALA A 627 -11.70 -20.26 -38.17
C ALA A 627 -11.87 -21.13 -39.42
N ASN A 628 -10.89 -22.00 -39.68
CA ASN A 628 -10.82 -22.85 -40.89
C ASN A 628 -10.93 -22.06 -42.22
N CYS A 629 -10.59 -20.77 -42.20
CA CYS A 629 -10.79 -19.83 -43.29
C CYS A 629 -12.22 -19.86 -43.85
N THR A 630 -13.23 -20.02 -42.97
CA THR A 630 -14.64 -20.10 -43.34
C THR A 630 -15.38 -18.82 -42.94
N PHE A 631 -15.84 -18.06 -43.92
CA PHE A 631 -16.47 -16.76 -43.78
C PHE A 631 -17.98 -16.87 -43.86
N MET A 632 -18.65 -16.14 -42.97
CA MET A 632 -20.11 -15.99 -43.03
C MET A 632 -20.48 -14.94 -44.09
N PRO A 633 -21.57 -15.14 -44.82
CA PRO A 633 -22.08 -14.14 -45.75
C PRO A 633 -22.40 -12.80 -45.08
N ASP A 634 -22.33 -11.71 -45.85
CA ASP A 634 -22.57 -10.31 -45.49
C ASP A 634 -21.71 -9.71 -44.36
N ASN A 635 -20.97 -10.56 -43.64
CA ASN A 635 -20.03 -10.17 -42.62
C ASN A 635 -18.66 -9.88 -43.24
N LYS A 636 -18.05 -8.77 -42.80
CA LYS A 636 -16.65 -8.51 -43.10
C LYS A 636 -15.78 -9.43 -42.25
N ASN A 637 -14.74 -9.96 -42.86
CA ASN A 637 -13.67 -10.69 -42.18
C ASN A 637 -12.33 -10.29 -42.81
N CYS A 638 -11.22 -10.88 -42.38
CA CYS A 638 -9.92 -10.53 -42.96
C CYS A 638 -8.93 -11.70 -42.96
N ILE A 639 -7.85 -11.50 -43.71
CA ILE A 639 -6.70 -12.39 -43.82
C ILE A 639 -5.44 -11.54 -43.61
N ASN A 640 -4.57 -11.93 -42.68
CA ASN A 640 -3.24 -11.33 -42.54
C ASN A 640 -2.27 -12.05 -43.46
N VAL A 641 -1.46 -11.28 -44.18
CA VAL A 641 -0.38 -11.77 -45.03
C VAL A 641 0.93 -11.20 -44.52
N THR A 642 1.86 -12.08 -44.16
CA THR A 642 3.17 -11.69 -43.63
C THR A 642 4.30 -12.27 -44.47
N GLY A 643 5.45 -11.61 -44.50
CA GLY A 643 6.62 -12.11 -45.21
C GLY A 643 7.89 -11.29 -44.98
N TYR A 644 9.01 -11.82 -45.45
CA TYR A 644 10.31 -11.13 -45.44
C TYR A 644 10.97 -11.30 -46.83
N PRO A 645 10.57 -10.49 -47.84
CA PRO A 645 11.07 -10.63 -49.21
C PRO A 645 12.56 -10.33 -49.30
N SER A 646 13.27 -11.09 -50.13
CA SER A 646 14.67 -10.89 -50.50
C SER A 646 14.78 -10.16 -51.85
N ILE A 647 15.99 -9.74 -52.23
CA ILE A 647 16.23 -9.12 -53.55
C ILE A 647 15.82 -10.08 -54.69
N SER A 648 15.98 -11.39 -54.51
CA SER A 648 15.53 -12.42 -55.47
C SER A 648 14.01 -12.55 -55.60
N ASP A 649 13.24 -11.97 -54.68
CA ASP A 649 11.77 -11.96 -54.73
C ASP A 649 11.21 -10.71 -55.45
N THR A 650 12.06 -9.89 -56.09
CA THR A 650 11.61 -8.70 -56.84
C THR A 650 10.81 -9.10 -58.08
N GLY A 651 9.61 -8.58 -58.25
CA GLY A 651 8.74 -8.87 -59.39
C GLY A 651 7.27 -8.53 -59.15
N THR A 652 6.43 -8.80 -60.14
CA THR A 652 4.97 -8.70 -60.04
C THR A 652 4.38 -10.11 -59.97
N TYR A 653 3.54 -10.34 -58.97
CA TYR A 653 2.93 -11.62 -58.64
C TYR A 653 1.42 -11.53 -58.84
N SER A 654 0.87 -12.45 -59.64
CA SER A 654 -0.57 -12.65 -59.77
C SER A 654 -1.01 -13.68 -58.74
N ILE A 655 -1.88 -13.27 -57.82
CA ILE A 655 -2.33 -14.07 -56.69
C ILE A 655 -3.77 -14.49 -56.91
N THR A 656 -4.02 -15.80 -56.80
CA THR A 656 -5.32 -16.42 -57.05
C THR A 656 -5.87 -17.04 -55.77
N ALA A 657 -7.02 -16.54 -55.29
CA ALA A 657 -7.73 -17.09 -54.14
C ALA A 657 -8.86 -18.04 -54.60
N LYS A 658 -8.84 -19.28 -54.10
CA LYS A 658 -9.87 -20.30 -54.39
C LYS A 658 -10.86 -20.43 -53.24
N ILE A 659 -12.13 -20.12 -53.47
CA ILE A 659 -13.20 -20.14 -52.47
C ILE A 659 -14.24 -21.20 -52.84
N THR A 660 -14.66 -22.04 -51.90
CA THR A 660 -15.88 -22.86 -52.05
C THR A 660 -17.05 -22.20 -51.33
N ALA A 661 -18.15 -21.97 -52.03
CA ALA A 661 -19.40 -21.50 -51.45
C ALA A 661 -20.32 -22.68 -51.11
N PHE A 662 -20.93 -22.66 -49.92
CA PHE A 662 -21.88 -23.65 -49.40
C PHE A 662 -23.27 -23.01 -49.25
N GLY A 663 -24.36 -23.73 -49.57
CA GLY A 663 -25.73 -23.23 -49.48
C GLY A 663 -26.77 -24.37 -49.48
N GLU A 664 -28.05 -24.06 -49.26
CA GLU A 664 -29.13 -25.07 -49.17
C GLU A 664 -29.28 -25.91 -50.44
N ALA A 665 -29.84 -27.13 -50.26
CA ALA A 665 -29.78 -28.36 -51.07
C ALA A 665 -29.94 -28.31 -52.62
N ASN A 666 -30.12 -27.15 -53.24
CA ASN A 666 -30.20 -26.95 -54.69
C ASN A 666 -29.03 -26.15 -55.29
N VAL A 667 -28.10 -25.63 -54.48
CA VAL A 667 -26.81 -25.11 -54.95
C VAL A 667 -25.70 -26.07 -54.51
N ASN A 668 -25.27 -26.95 -55.41
CA ASN A 668 -24.08 -27.77 -55.15
C ASN A 668 -22.87 -26.86 -54.89
N GLN A 669 -21.92 -27.32 -54.07
CA GLN A 669 -20.65 -26.64 -53.81
C GLN A 669 -20.06 -26.09 -55.11
N THR A 670 -19.95 -24.77 -55.18
CA THR A 670 -19.41 -24.08 -56.35
C THR A 670 -18.10 -23.43 -55.95
N GLU A 671 -17.03 -23.70 -56.71
CA GLU A 671 -15.72 -23.06 -56.51
C GLU A 671 -15.67 -21.75 -57.31
N ILE A 672 -15.37 -20.65 -56.61
CA ILE A 672 -15.24 -19.29 -57.14
C ILE A 672 -13.76 -18.90 -57.05
N THR A 673 -13.26 -18.22 -58.08
CA THR A 673 -11.85 -17.79 -58.16
C THR A 673 -11.76 -16.27 -58.23
N TYR A 674 -10.91 -15.68 -57.38
CA TYR A 674 -10.61 -14.24 -57.36
C TYR A 674 -9.13 -14.02 -57.70
N GLU A 675 -8.85 -13.00 -58.53
CA GLU A 675 -7.50 -12.64 -58.97
C GLU A 675 -7.10 -11.26 -58.44
N MET A 676 -5.89 -11.17 -57.90
CA MET A 676 -5.29 -9.97 -57.31
C MET A 676 -3.85 -9.80 -57.79
N GLN A 677 -3.31 -8.58 -57.73
CA GLN A 677 -1.93 -8.30 -58.14
C GLN A 677 -1.13 -7.71 -56.97
N HIS A 678 0.10 -8.21 -56.78
CA HIS A 678 1.07 -7.70 -55.80
C HIS A 678 2.41 -7.40 -56.50
N THR A 679 3.07 -6.31 -56.15
CA THR A 679 4.38 -5.96 -56.72
C THR A 679 5.41 -5.78 -55.61
N ILE A 680 6.61 -6.34 -55.78
CA ILE A 680 7.76 -6.08 -54.91
C ILE A 680 8.71 -5.15 -55.67
N SER A 681 8.89 -3.92 -55.16
CA SER A 681 9.68 -2.86 -55.82
C SER A 681 11.04 -2.64 -55.13
N ILE A 682 12.03 -2.23 -55.92
CA ILE A 682 13.30 -1.72 -55.40
C ILE A 682 13.17 -0.21 -55.32
N ASP A 683 12.83 0.31 -54.15
CA ASP A 683 12.88 1.76 -53.91
C ASP A 683 14.33 2.19 -53.63
N SER A 684 14.78 3.25 -54.29
CA SER A 684 16.05 3.89 -53.98
C SER A 684 16.00 4.50 -52.57
N ILE A 685 16.82 3.95 -51.68
CA ILE A 685 16.90 4.21 -50.23
C ILE A 685 17.05 5.72 -49.91
N PRO A 686 16.38 6.28 -48.89
CA PRO A 686 16.86 7.48 -48.18
C PRO A 686 18.05 7.08 -47.32
N GLY A 687 19.26 7.35 -47.82
CA GLY A 687 20.51 6.90 -47.22
C GLY A 687 20.83 7.50 -45.85
N ASN A 688 21.20 6.63 -44.91
CA ASN A 688 22.26 6.89 -43.94
C ASN A 688 23.54 7.23 -44.69
N ILE A 689 24.25 8.32 -44.39
CA ILE A 689 25.71 8.37 -44.58
C ILE A 689 26.37 9.28 -43.52
N GLU A 690 27.02 8.67 -42.52
CA GLU A 690 28.32 9.17 -42.07
C GLU A 690 29.31 9.00 -43.23
N GLY A 691 29.89 10.11 -43.69
CA GLY A 691 30.89 10.12 -44.76
C GLY A 691 32.15 9.33 -44.38
N SER A 692 33.07 9.05 -45.32
CA SER A 692 33.42 9.90 -46.48
C SER A 692 34.56 9.23 -47.27
N PRO A 693 35.03 9.74 -48.43
CA PRO A 693 34.34 10.27 -49.62
C PRO A 693 34.93 9.71 -50.94
N SER A 694 34.26 9.94 -52.06
CA SER A 694 34.90 10.67 -53.19
C SER A 694 33.89 11.12 -54.25
N ASN A 695 33.99 12.43 -54.54
CA ASN A 695 33.48 13.16 -55.72
C ASN A 695 32.00 13.54 -55.75
N MET A 696 31.66 14.60 -55.00
CA MET A 696 30.44 15.38 -55.20
C MET A 696 30.66 16.47 -56.25
N ALA A 697 29.83 16.48 -57.29
CA ALA A 697 29.54 17.70 -58.06
C ALA A 697 28.49 18.50 -57.26
N ASN A 698 28.76 19.77 -56.99
CA ASN A 698 27.91 20.64 -56.18
C ASN A 698 26.65 21.02 -56.95
N ILE A 699 25.49 20.58 -56.47
CA ILE A 699 24.18 21.14 -56.84
C ILE A 699 23.88 22.26 -55.84
N GLU A 700 23.88 23.51 -56.28
CA GLU A 700 23.45 24.65 -55.47
C GLU A 700 21.97 24.96 -55.75
N LEU A 701 21.19 25.09 -54.68
CA LEU A 701 19.76 25.43 -54.73
C LEU A 701 19.57 26.91 -54.41
N TYR A 702 18.96 27.65 -55.33
CA TYR A 702 18.57 29.04 -55.13
C TYR A 702 17.05 29.12 -54.95
N PRO A 703 16.52 29.36 -53.75
CA PRO A 703 15.11 29.66 -53.58
C PRO A 703 14.83 31.06 -54.16
N ASN A 704 13.91 31.17 -55.11
CA ASN A 704 13.41 32.45 -55.63
C ASN A 704 12.03 32.74 -55.02
N PRO A 705 11.92 33.63 -54.01
CA PRO A 705 10.70 33.77 -53.20
C PRO A 705 9.54 34.47 -53.91
N THR A 706 9.67 34.80 -55.19
CA THR A 706 8.67 35.61 -55.91
C THR A 706 7.69 34.76 -56.72
N ASN A 707 7.99 33.47 -56.96
CA ASN A 707 7.23 32.63 -57.90
C ASN A 707 6.93 31.19 -57.41
N ASP A 708 7.32 30.80 -56.19
CA ASP A 708 7.09 29.46 -55.62
C ASP A 708 7.59 28.27 -56.48
N GLU A 709 8.70 28.45 -57.20
CA GLU A 709 9.41 27.36 -57.87
C GLU A 709 10.89 27.28 -57.44
N LEU A 710 11.41 26.05 -57.40
CA LEU A 710 12.80 25.71 -57.12
C LEU A 710 13.47 25.26 -58.43
N THR A 711 14.41 26.04 -58.95
CA THR A 711 15.17 25.67 -60.15
C THR A 711 16.44 24.92 -59.76
N VAL A 712 16.62 23.71 -60.31
CA VAL A 712 17.84 22.89 -60.15
C VAL A 712 18.68 23.02 -61.41
N ALA A 713 19.93 23.50 -61.30
CA ALA A 713 20.90 23.51 -62.40
C ALA A 713 22.05 22.55 -62.08
N LEU A 714 22.44 21.73 -63.07
CA LEU A 714 23.58 20.83 -63.02
C LEU A 714 24.79 21.49 -63.71
N ASN A 715 25.95 21.55 -63.05
CA ASN A 715 27.24 21.85 -63.67
C ASN A 715 28.21 20.67 -63.50
#